data_AF-A0A2M8Y3A4-F1
#
_entry.id   AF-A0A2M8Y3A4-F1
#
_cell.length_a   1.000
_cell.length_b   1.000
_cell.length_c   1.000
_cell.angle_alpha   90.00
_cell.angle_beta   90.00
_cell.angle_gamma   90.00
#
_symmetry.space_group_name_H-M   'P 1'
#
loop_
_entity.id
_entity.type
_entity.pdbx_description
1 polymer ?
#
loop_
_entity_poly.entity_id
_entity_poly.type
_entity_poly.pdbx_seq_one_letter_code
_entity_poly.pdbx_strand_id
1 'polypeptide(L)'
;MNRLFFCLGILAMSFSVFSQTNSSWKEVSSTQKVASQKQNDNIINAKRLFTLDLSQFKQSLEAIDVNGLGKGVSVAIPNSDGKMEQFLVVESSNFVPELQSKYPNIRSYSGIGITDAGATINFSIAPNGVQSMVLRGESGSEFIDPLTDNKSIYAVSTSKARSKGPLPLTCKTADVALNKGLTQKASALKSSNGVFKTMRLALSCTAEYTEYFGGTVADALAGMNATMTRVNGIFNRDLAVKLLLIANESDIIYTNAVSDPYSDATIGMDPVKDCTGDCPVAWNQELQSTLTSKIGEANYDIGHLFAASGGGGDAGCIGCVCSALQNTNSTPVYSLGKGSGYTSPSNSRPEGDLFDIDFVAHEMGHQLGANHIFSYDVEGTGVSVEPGSGSSIMGYAGITDYDVQNSSDDYFGFASIKQIQDNLAIKTCPVKTTISNQTPTVNAGLDYTIPKGTPFVLNGTASDPNGDTMTYCWEQNDSAASKESNGNSIAYDTKTTGPTFRSFLPVSVTNRYFPAFSRVLVGQLTTTWESVSNIGRSLNFVFTARDNASSGLAQTNSDAMVVTVDAAKGPFAVTSQNTAGIGWVLGSSQTITWDVNGTNSLPGSTNVNIKLSTDGGLTFPIILASNTPNDGSEVIRAPATAAKSCRILIEPTGNVFYAVNSTPFTLGYTVETTCNSYSFSAPYSIPESQTYAERTIVVPATDGEITDVNFNVSFTHTYISDVQIEVVSPKGTTVKLFDKSCGATNTSLILTYDDLGGALGCGVNTSQIVVPTGVLASFNGESAQGTWKLRFRDTGVGDSGTIDSASIQICSSAYVPLALPDYEISNFVLYPNPNKGSFTIQFKSIDTADLQVYVTDLSGRKIYQKTIKNTGSISEAVQLPNAAKGTYIVTLVDGERKSSSKIIVK
;
A
#
# COMPACT_ATOMS: atom_id res chain seq x y z
N MET A 1 14.69 -24.50 -83.34
CA MET A 1 15.95 -25.16 -82.90
C MET A 1 16.31 -24.64 -81.52
N ASN A 2 16.50 -25.57 -80.59
CA ASN A 2 16.62 -25.43 -79.14
C ASN A 2 17.55 -24.31 -78.63
N ARG A 3 17.16 -23.68 -77.52
CA ARG A 3 18.00 -23.57 -76.29
C ARG A 3 17.16 -23.10 -75.09
N LEU A 4 17.15 -23.94 -74.06
CA LEU A 4 16.61 -23.69 -72.72
C LEU A 4 17.24 -22.45 -72.08
N PHE A 5 16.42 -21.60 -71.46
CA PHE A 5 16.85 -20.72 -70.37
C PHE A 5 15.91 -20.89 -69.18
N PHE A 6 16.51 -21.29 -68.06
CA PHE A 6 15.90 -21.49 -66.75
C PHE A 6 15.78 -20.11 -66.07
N CYS A 7 14.57 -19.61 -65.84
CA CYS A 7 14.34 -18.41 -65.01
C CYS A 7 14.06 -18.84 -63.57
N LEU A 8 15.07 -18.66 -62.71
CA LEU A 8 14.97 -18.80 -61.25
C LEU A 8 14.38 -17.49 -60.68
N GLY A 9 13.21 -17.57 -60.05
CA GLY A 9 12.60 -16.44 -59.36
C GLY A 9 13.31 -16.15 -58.03
N ILE A 10 13.81 -14.92 -57.87
CA ILE A 10 14.36 -14.40 -56.61
C ILE A 10 13.18 -14.00 -55.72
N LEU A 11 12.90 -14.81 -54.71
CA LEU A 11 12.02 -14.46 -53.59
C LEU A 11 12.89 -13.77 -52.52
N ALA A 12 12.86 -12.45 -52.46
CA ALA A 12 13.46 -11.68 -51.38
C ALA A 12 12.57 -11.81 -50.13
N MET A 13 12.91 -12.75 -49.25
CA MET A 13 12.38 -12.76 -47.88
C MET A 13 13.17 -11.75 -47.04
N SER A 14 12.50 -10.66 -46.68
CA SER A 14 12.91 -9.73 -45.64
C SER A 14 12.94 -10.47 -44.30
N PHE A 15 14.11 -10.96 -43.89
CA PHE A 15 14.32 -11.36 -42.50
C PHE A 15 14.37 -10.10 -41.64
N SER A 16 13.24 -9.78 -41.00
CA SER A 16 13.23 -8.96 -39.80
C SER A 16 13.98 -9.73 -38.73
N VAL A 17 15.26 -9.40 -38.53
CA VAL A 17 16.05 -9.90 -37.41
C VAL A 17 15.46 -9.29 -36.14
N PHE A 18 14.56 -10.03 -35.49
CA PHE A 18 14.31 -9.84 -34.07
C PHE A 18 15.61 -10.23 -33.35
N SER A 19 16.38 -9.23 -32.90
CA SER A 19 17.42 -9.47 -31.91
C SER A 19 16.75 -10.04 -30.67
N GLN A 20 16.95 -11.33 -30.40
CA GLN A 20 16.61 -11.92 -29.11
C GLN A 20 17.55 -11.26 -28.09
N THR A 21 17.05 -10.29 -27.33
CA THR A 21 17.80 -9.72 -26.20
C THR A 21 17.91 -10.77 -25.11
N ASN A 22 18.94 -11.62 -25.19
CA ASN A 22 19.30 -12.54 -24.12
C ASN A 22 19.60 -11.71 -22.87
N SER A 23 18.73 -11.79 -21.87
CA SER A 23 19.00 -11.17 -20.57
C SER A 23 20.25 -11.76 -19.93
N SER A 24 21.07 -10.91 -19.30
CA SER A 24 22.22 -11.34 -18.49
C SER A 24 21.79 -12.07 -17.20
N TRP A 25 20.51 -11.97 -16.82
CA TRP A 25 19.95 -12.64 -15.65
C TRP A 25 19.27 -13.96 -16.05
N LYS A 26 19.47 -14.99 -15.24
CA LYS A 26 18.82 -16.31 -15.38
C LYS A 26 18.31 -16.79 -14.04
N GLU A 27 17.01 -17.13 -13.97
CA GLU A 27 16.41 -17.69 -12.76
C GLU A 27 17.05 -19.05 -12.42
N VAL A 28 17.34 -19.26 -11.13
CA VAL A 28 18.01 -20.46 -10.63
C VAL A 28 17.02 -21.61 -10.52
N SER A 29 17.39 -22.77 -11.06
CA SER A 29 16.58 -24.01 -10.97
C SER A 29 16.46 -24.53 -9.53
N SER A 30 15.38 -25.27 -9.24
CA SER A 30 15.09 -25.82 -7.90
C SER A 30 16.20 -26.68 -7.31
N THR A 31 16.99 -27.38 -8.13
CA THR A 31 18.14 -28.21 -7.73
C THR A 31 19.36 -27.41 -7.28
N GLN A 32 19.55 -26.19 -7.79
CA GLN A 32 20.66 -25.31 -7.40
C GLN A 32 20.39 -24.53 -6.11
N LYS A 33 19.11 -24.35 -5.72
CA LYS A 33 18.73 -23.76 -4.42
C LYS A 33 19.26 -24.53 -3.21
N VAL A 34 19.46 -25.85 -3.36
CA VAL A 34 19.92 -26.77 -2.30
C VAL A 34 21.45 -26.69 -2.10
N ALA A 35 22.22 -26.32 -3.13
CA ALA A 35 23.68 -26.29 -3.06
C ALA A 35 24.27 -25.02 -2.41
N SER A 36 23.47 -23.96 -2.27
CA SER A 36 23.87 -22.67 -1.66
C SER A 36 23.60 -22.59 -0.15
N GLN A 37 23.28 -23.71 0.51
CA GLN A 37 22.87 -23.76 1.92
C GLN A 37 24.06 -23.60 2.88
N LYS A 38 24.30 -22.38 3.35
CA LYS A 38 25.02 -22.12 4.62
C LYS A 38 24.38 -21.09 5.55
N GLN A 39 23.16 -20.59 5.27
CA GLN A 39 22.37 -19.82 6.24
C GLN A 39 20.87 -20.13 6.13
N ASN A 40 20.22 -20.18 7.30
CA ASN A 40 18.80 -20.38 7.63
C ASN A 40 17.86 -20.80 6.47
N ASP A 41 17.50 -22.09 6.46
CA ASP A 41 16.78 -22.84 5.42
C ASP A 41 15.39 -22.31 5.00
N ASN A 42 14.88 -21.29 5.68
CA ASN A 42 13.51 -20.82 5.50
C ASN A 42 13.37 -19.49 4.73
N ILE A 43 14.41 -18.65 4.73
CA ILE A 43 14.38 -17.33 4.05
C ILE A 43 14.65 -17.47 2.54
N ILE A 44 15.46 -18.45 2.15
CA ILE A 44 15.82 -18.74 0.75
C ILE A 44 14.62 -19.32 -0.03
N ASN A 45 13.71 -20.02 0.65
CA ASN A 45 12.54 -20.65 0.01
C ASN A 45 11.44 -19.65 -0.39
N ALA A 46 11.39 -18.46 0.23
CA ALA A 46 10.42 -17.41 -0.09
C ALA A 46 10.89 -16.42 -1.18
N LYS A 47 12.20 -16.41 -1.50
CA LYS A 47 12.79 -15.47 -2.46
C LYS A 47 13.01 -16.13 -3.83
N ARG A 48 12.84 -15.35 -4.91
CA ARG A 48 13.28 -15.75 -6.25
C ARG A 48 14.77 -15.49 -6.38
N LEU A 49 15.48 -16.46 -6.96
CA LEU A 49 16.93 -16.45 -7.05
C LEU A 49 17.37 -16.40 -8.50
N PHE A 50 18.41 -15.63 -8.78
CA PHE A 50 18.96 -15.43 -10.10
C PHE A 50 20.47 -15.58 -10.12
N THR A 51 21.00 -15.98 -11.27
CA THR A 51 22.42 -15.84 -11.61
C THR A 51 22.57 -14.68 -12.59
N LEU A 52 23.69 -13.98 -12.51
CA LEU A 52 24.02 -12.86 -13.38
C LEU A 52 25.31 -13.16 -14.15
N ASP A 53 25.24 -13.10 -15.48
CA ASP A 53 26.46 -12.96 -16.29
C ASP A 53 26.95 -11.52 -16.18
N LEU A 54 27.81 -11.28 -15.19
CA LEU A 54 28.32 -9.95 -14.87
C LEU A 54 29.14 -9.35 -16.04
N SER A 55 29.82 -10.19 -16.82
CA SER A 55 30.62 -9.72 -17.95
C SER A 55 29.72 -9.23 -19.08
N GLN A 56 28.68 -10.01 -19.42
CA GLN A 56 27.67 -9.61 -20.40
C GLN A 56 26.91 -8.36 -19.93
N PHE A 57 26.58 -8.27 -18.64
CA PHE A 57 25.89 -7.10 -18.08
C PHE A 57 26.76 -5.85 -18.13
N LYS A 58 28.05 -5.92 -17.75
CA LYS A 58 28.99 -4.81 -17.89
C LYS A 58 29.15 -4.36 -19.34
N GLN A 59 29.30 -5.30 -20.27
CA GLN A 59 29.41 -4.99 -21.70
C GLN A 59 28.16 -4.27 -22.23
N SER A 60 26.97 -4.61 -21.73
CA SER A 60 25.74 -3.90 -22.12
C SER A 60 25.78 -2.42 -21.72
N LEU A 61 26.50 -2.08 -20.65
CA LEU A 61 26.59 -0.72 -20.11
C LEU A 61 27.74 0.11 -20.70
N GLU A 62 28.73 -0.52 -21.34
CA GLU A 62 29.84 0.18 -22.02
C GLU A 62 29.37 1.10 -23.15
N ALA A 63 28.16 0.89 -23.66
CA ALA A 63 27.54 1.76 -24.67
C ALA A 63 27.07 3.12 -24.11
N ILE A 64 27.06 3.30 -22.78
CA ILE A 64 26.87 4.60 -22.13
C ILE A 64 28.17 5.38 -22.30
N ASP A 65 28.24 6.19 -23.36
CA ASP A 65 29.46 6.90 -23.76
C ASP A 65 29.95 7.88 -22.67
N VAL A 66 31.24 7.77 -22.38
CA VAL A 66 32.04 8.45 -21.34
C VAL A 66 32.25 9.95 -21.64
N ASN A 67 31.63 10.50 -22.69
CA ASN A 67 31.89 11.83 -23.25
C ASN A 67 30.68 12.80 -23.23
N GLY A 68 29.67 12.56 -22.39
CA GLY A 68 28.73 13.64 -22.00
C GLY A 68 27.56 13.93 -22.95
N LEU A 69 27.12 12.95 -23.76
CA LEU A 69 25.90 13.06 -24.58
C LEU A 69 24.88 11.96 -24.27
N GLY A 70 24.43 11.89 -23.00
CA GLY A 70 23.06 11.57 -22.57
C GLY A 70 22.25 10.42 -23.20
N LYS A 71 22.83 9.44 -23.91
CA LYS A 71 22.08 8.30 -24.44
C LYS A 71 22.09 7.18 -23.42
N GLY A 72 20.98 7.04 -22.70
CA GLY A 72 20.75 5.89 -21.83
C GLY A 72 20.72 4.57 -22.62
N VAL A 73 20.98 3.47 -21.93
CA VAL A 73 20.93 2.12 -22.49
C VAL A 73 19.77 1.35 -21.88
N SER A 74 19.12 0.48 -22.66
CA SER A 74 18.09 -0.42 -22.13
C SER A 74 18.73 -1.64 -21.48
N VAL A 75 18.40 -1.90 -20.21
CA VAL A 75 18.83 -3.10 -19.48
C VAL A 75 17.63 -3.88 -18.94
N ALA A 76 17.75 -5.20 -18.93
CA ALA A 76 16.74 -6.10 -18.39
C ALA A 76 17.04 -6.44 -16.92
N ILE A 77 16.06 -6.27 -16.04
CA ILE A 77 16.17 -6.52 -14.59
C ILE A 77 15.00 -7.40 -14.14
N PRO A 78 15.22 -8.47 -13.35
CA PRO A 78 14.14 -9.30 -12.84
C PRO A 78 13.39 -8.59 -11.71
N ASN A 79 12.05 -8.73 -11.68
CA ASN A 79 11.21 -8.29 -10.57
C ASN A 79 10.89 -9.45 -9.60
N SER A 80 10.16 -9.17 -8.52
CA SER A 80 9.81 -10.17 -7.49
C SER A 80 8.88 -11.29 -8.00
N ASP A 81 8.13 -11.04 -9.08
CA ASP A 81 7.32 -12.03 -9.79
C ASP A 81 8.15 -12.93 -10.74
N GLY A 82 9.43 -12.63 -10.91
CA GLY A 82 10.34 -13.33 -11.84
C GLY A 82 10.18 -12.92 -13.30
N LYS A 83 9.48 -11.82 -13.56
CA LYS A 83 9.38 -11.22 -14.90
C LYS A 83 10.56 -10.29 -15.15
N MET A 84 11.00 -10.21 -16.39
CA MET A 84 12.08 -9.32 -16.80
C MET A 84 11.50 -7.98 -17.27
N GLU A 85 11.89 -6.91 -16.60
CA GLU A 85 11.50 -5.55 -16.92
C GLU A 85 12.65 -4.79 -17.58
N GLN A 86 12.31 -3.93 -18.53
CA GLN A 86 13.28 -3.10 -19.23
C GLN A 86 13.37 -1.72 -18.58
N PHE A 87 14.59 -1.23 -18.37
CA PHE A 87 14.87 0.10 -17.84
C PHE A 87 15.82 0.85 -18.76
N LEU A 88 15.54 2.13 -19.02
CA LEU A 88 16.46 3.05 -19.66
C LEU A 88 17.38 3.64 -18.59
N VAL A 89 18.67 3.28 -18.61
CA VAL A 89 19.62 3.60 -17.55
C VAL A 89 20.74 4.52 -18.03
N VAL A 90 21.19 5.39 -17.13
CA VAL A 90 22.31 6.32 -17.31
C VAL A 90 23.28 6.19 -16.14
N GLU A 91 24.55 6.54 -16.35
CA GLU A 91 25.52 6.60 -15.26
C GLU A 91 25.13 7.72 -14.28
N SER A 92 25.12 7.40 -12.99
CA SER A 92 24.86 8.34 -11.90
C SER A 92 25.88 8.10 -10.80
N SER A 93 27.17 8.34 -11.11
CA SER A 93 28.28 8.10 -10.18
C SER A 93 28.09 8.78 -8.82
N ASN A 94 28.41 8.08 -7.74
CA ASN A 94 28.48 8.64 -6.39
C ASN A 94 29.86 9.23 -6.07
N PHE A 95 30.81 9.16 -7.00
CA PHE A 95 32.17 9.65 -6.83
C PHE A 95 32.35 10.97 -7.57
N VAL A 96 33.14 11.90 -7.02
CA VAL A 96 33.67 12.99 -7.84
C VAL A 96 34.57 12.44 -8.96
N PRO A 97 34.72 13.14 -10.11
CA PRO A 97 35.47 12.64 -11.27
C PRO A 97 36.89 12.15 -10.95
N GLU A 98 37.58 12.80 -10.01
CA GLU A 98 38.92 12.46 -9.58
C GLU A 98 38.98 11.10 -8.86
N LEU A 99 38.02 10.83 -7.97
CA LEU A 99 37.91 9.53 -7.29
C LEU A 99 37.47 8.44 -8.27
N GLN A 100 36.51 8.76 -9.15
CA GLN A 100 36.03 7.83 -10.18
C GLN A 100 37.14 7.38 -11.12
N SER A 101 38.08 8.26 -11.44
CA SER A 101 39.25 7.94 -12.28
C SER A 101 40.23 6.97 -11.58
N LYS A 102 40.33 7.02 -10.25
CA LYS A 102 41.16 6.09 -9.45
C LYS A 102 40.51 4.71 -9.33
N TYR A 103 39.19 4.65 -9.26
CA TYR A 103 38.42 3.40 -9.09
C TYR A 103 37.42 3.17 -10.22
N PRO A 104 37.88 2.95 -11.47
CA PRO A 104 37.01 2.92 -12.66
C PRO A 104 36.06 1.72 -12.72
N ASN A 105 36.25 0.71 -11.87
CA ASN A 105 35.43 -0.51 -11.82
C ASN A 105 34.31 -0.45 -10.79
N ILE A 106 34.20 0.63 -10.02
CA ILE A 106 33.12 0.88 -9.05
C ILE A 106 32.23 1.97 -9.65
N ARG A 107 30.97 1.61 -9.95
CA ARG A 107 30.02 2.43 -10.73
C ARG A 107 28.65 2.42 -10.08
N SER A 108 27.87 3.45 -10.36
CA SER A 108 26.45 3.54 -9.98
C SER A 108 25.65 4.12 -11.13
N TYR A 109 24.42 3.65 -11.25
CA TYR A 109 23.51 3.95 -12.35
C TYR A 109 22.12 4.25 -11.82
N SER A 110 21.39 5.06 -12.57
CA SER A 110 19.98 5.36 -12.31
C SER A 110 19.18 5.23 -13.61
N GLY A 111 17.90 4.91 -13.54
CA GLY A 111 17.07 4.76 -14.72
C GLY A 111 15.57 4.78 -14.46
N ILE A 112 14.84 4.87 -15.56
CA ILE A 112 13.37 4.86 -15.61
C ILE A 112 12.88 3.58 -16.29
N GLY A 113 11.75 3.05 -15.82
CA GLY A 113 11.17 1.85 -16.40
C GLY A 113 10.54 2.11 -17.76
N ILE A 114 10.80 1.19 -18.69
CA ILE A 114 10.17 1.14 -20.02
C ILE A 114 8.96 0.20 -19.97
N THR A 115 9.08 -0.91 -19.23
CA THR A 115 7.99 -1.88 -19.04
C THR A 115 6.98 -1.38 -18.01
N ASP A 116 7.46 -0.76 -16.93
CA ASP A 116 6.65 -0.08 -15.91
C ASP A 116 7.09 1.39 -15.84
N ALA A 117 6.31 2.29 -16.44
CA ALA A 117 6.65 3.72 -16.50
C ALA A 117 6.67 4.40 -15.12
N GLY A 118 6.07 3.79 -14.09
CA GLY A 118 6.09 4.29 -12.71
C GLY A 118 7.28 3.79 -11.89
N ALA A 119 8.12 2.92 -12.44
CA ALA A 119 9.28 2.38 -11.75
C ALA A 119 10.55 3.18 -12.04
N THR A 120 11.35 3.41 -11.01
CA THR A 120 12.72 3.94 -11.16
C THR A 120 13.71 2.96 -10.53
N ILE A 121 14.87 2.80 -11.15
CA ILE A 121 15.92 1.89 -10.67
C ILE A 121 17.18 2.66 -10.31
N ASN A 122 17.82 2.26 -9.22
CA ASN A 122 19.17 2.66 -8.86
C ASN A 122 19.98 1.39 -8.57
N PHE A 123 21.13 1.22 -9.23
CA PHE A 123 21.97 0.03 -9.04
C PHE A 123 23.46 0.33 -9.12
N SER A 124 24.23 -0.38 -8.32
CA SER A 124 25.69 -0.30 -8.27
C SER A 124 26.32 -1.49 -8.97
N ILE A 125 27.50 -1.28 -9.54
CA ILE A 125 28.34 -2.35 -10.09
C ILE A 125 29.75 -2.18 -9.53
N ALA A 126 30.29 -3.28 -9.03
CA ALA A 126 31.68 -3.37 -8.60
C ALA A 126 32.29 -4.71 -9.07
N PRO A 127 33.61 -4.93 -8.89
CA PRO A 127 34.21 -6.25 -9.11
C PRO A 127 33.53 -7.35 -8.28
N ASN A 128 33.04 -6.97 -7.10
CA ASN A 128 32.34 -7.82 -6.16
C ASN A 128 30.81 -7.81 -6.35
N GLY A 129 30.29 -7.64 -7.56
CA GLY A 129 28.88 -7.89 -7.88
C GLY A 129 28.00 -6.66 -8.14
N VAL A 130 26.68 -6.87 -8.10
CA VAL A 130 25.63 -5.87 -8.38
C VAL A 130 24.65 -5.79 -7.21
N GLN A 131 24.24 -4.58 -6.85
CA GLN A 131 23.11 -4.38 -5.94
C GLN A 131 22.15 -3.38 -6.55
N SER A 132 20.85 -3.54 -6.34
CA SER A 132 19.85 -2.61 -6.86
C SER A 132 18.74 -2.30 -5.88
N MET A 133 18.04 -1.20 -6.18
CA MET A 133 16.76 -0.81 -5.62
C MET A 133 15.87 -0.31 -6.77
N VAL A 134 14.69 -0.90 -6.90
CA VAL A 134 13.62 -0.41 -7.78
C VAL A 134 12.57 0.23 -6.89
N LEU A 135 12.35 1.54 -7.05
CA LEU A 135 11.30 2.28 -6.38
C LEU A 135 10.01 2.16 -7.21
N ARG A 136 8.92 1.83 -6.54
CA ARG A 136 7.58 1.68 -7.14
C ARG A 136 6.55 2.38 -6.27
N GLY A 137 5.45 2.80 -6.87
CA GLY A 137 4.35 3.39 -6.11
C GLY A 137 3.57 2.36 -5.27
N GLU A 138 2.89 1.42 -5.93
CA GLU A 138 1.83 0.62 -5.27
C GLU A 138 2.31 -0.69 -4.61
N SER A 139 3.45 -1.25 -5.05
CA SER A 139 3.90 -2.57 -4.62
C SER A 139 4.99 -2.57 -3.54
N GLY A 140 5.51 -1.40 -3.15
CA GLY A 140 6.73 -1.29 -2.35
C GLY A 140 7.99 -1.47 -3.19
N SER A 141 9.15 -1.09 -2.66
CA SER A 141 10.41 -1.17 -3.39
C SER A 141 10.89 -2.62 -3.52
N GLU A 142 11.67 -2.90 -4.56
CA GLU A 142 12.31 -4.19 -4.77
C GLU A 142 13.83 -4.06 -4.74
N PHE A 143 14.49 -5.06 -4.17
CA PHE A 143 15.93 -5.08 -3.97
C PHE A 143 16.51 -6.34 -4.59
N ILE A 144 17.67 -6.20 -5.24
CA ILE A 144 18.47 -7.32 -5.70
C ILE A 144 19.80 -7.26 -4.97
N ASP A 145 20.08 -8.32 -4.21
CA ASP A 145 21.29 -8.44 -3.39
C ASP A 145 21.98 -9.79 -3.61
N PRO A 146 23.32 -9.85 -3.56
CA PRO A 146 24.04 -11.11 -3.57
C PRO A 146 23.71 -11.92 -2.31
N LEU A 147 23.37 -13.21 -2.48
CA LEU A 147 23.02 -14.12 -1.39
C LEU A 147 24.22 -14.95 -0.90
N THR A 148 25.12 -15.30 -1.81
CA THR A 148 26.30 -16.13 -1.54
C THR A 148 27.54 -15.27 -1.35
N ASP A 149 28.49 -15.67 -0.50
CA ASP A 149 29.77 -14.96 -0.31
C ASP A 149 30.58 -14.82 -1.62
N ASN A 150 30.45 -15.79 -2.52
CA ASN A 150 31.06 -15.74 -3.86
C ASN A 150 30.23 -14.93 -4.88
N LYS A 151 29.11 -14.36 -4.45
CA LYS A 151 28.20 -13.45 -5.18
C LYS A 151 27.74 -13.98 -6.53
N SER A 152 27.61 -15.31 -6.61
CA SER A 152 27.14 -16.03 -7.81
C SER A 152 25.62 -16.11 -7.91
N ILE A 153 24.93 -16.02 -6.77
CA ILE A 153 23.47 -16.07 -6.67
C ILE A 153 22.98 -14.77 -6.07
N TYR A 154 21.94 -14.20 -6.69
CA TYR A 154 21.25 -13.00 -6.26
C TYR A 154 19.84 -13.34 -5.82
N ALA A 155 19.36 -12.67 -4.77
CA ALA A 155 17.99 -12.78 -4.30
C ALA A 155 17.24 -11.49 -4.63
N VAL A 156 16.01 -11.64 -5.13
CA VAL A 156 15.06 -10.53 -5.25
C VAL A 156 14.20 -10.51 -3.99
N SER A 157 14.19 -9.38 -3.29
CA SER A 157 13.30 -9.12 -2.13
C SER A 157 12.46 -7.87 -2.33
N THR A 158 11.39 -7.77 -1.57
CA THR A 158 10.49 -6.61 -1.54
C THR A 158 10.56 -5.93 -0.18
N SER A 159 10.41 -4.61 -0.11
CA SER A 159 10.36 -3.85 1.15
C SER A 159 9.30 -4.37 2.12
N LYS A 160 8.16 -4.87 1.60
CA LYS A 160 7.09 -5.50 2.40
C LYS A 160 7.51 -6.79 3.12
N ALA A 161 8.60 -7.41 2.71
CA ALA A 161 9.13 -8.64 3.28
C ALA A 161 10.30 -8.37 4.24
N ARG A 162 10.65 -7.10 4.49
CA ARG A 162 11.65 -6.75 5.50
C ARG A 162 11.18 -7.21 6.89
N SER A 163 12.08 -7.90 7.57
CA SER A 163 11.85 -8.37 8.94
C SER A 163 12.05 -7.23 9.93
N LYS A 164 11.37 -7.33 11.08
CA LYS A 164 11.63 -6.46 12.24
C LYS A 164 13.13 -6.42 12.55
N GLY A 165 13.70 -5.23 12.67
CA GLY A 165 15.12 -5.05 12.97
C GLY A 165 15.48 -5.61 14.35
N PRO A 166 16.69 -6.19 14.54
CA PRO A 166 17.14 -6.58 15.87
C PRO A 166 17.36 -5.31 16.72
N LEU A 167 16.67 -5.23 17.86
CA LEU A 167 16.87 -4.20 18.89
C LEU A 167 18.33 -4.19 19.39
N PRO A 168 18.89 -3.04 19.83
CA PRO A 168 18.33 -1.69 19.82
C PRO A 168 18.99 -0.79 18.75
N LEU A 169 18.20 -0.13 17.89
CA LEU A 169 18.66 1.12 17.25
C LEU A 169 18.40 2.22 18.28
N THR A 170 19.46 2.70 18.92
CA THR A 170 19.38 3.84 19.83
C THR A 170 19.93 5.06 19.11
N CYS A 171 19.07 5.88 18.50
CA CYS A 171 19.49 7.17 17.95
C CYS A 171 19.35 8.25 19.03
N LYS A 172 20.45 8.95 19.34
CA LYS A 172 20.53 9.96 20.40
C LYS A 172 21.08 11.29 19.87
N THR A 173 20.52 11.77 18.77
CA THR A 173 20.98 13.04 18.19
C THR A 173 20.37 14.23 18.96
N ALA A 174 21.22 15.15 19.43
CA ALA A 174 20.76 16.40 20.02
C ALA A 174 20.27 17.40 18.95
N ASP A 175 19.09 17.99 19.16
CA ASP A 175 18.57 19.04 18.29
C ASP A 175 19.28 20.39 18.54
N VAL A 176 19.81 20.98 17.47
CA VAL A 176 20.54 22.26 17.53
C VAL A 176 19.54 23.43 17.45
N ALA A 177 19.81 24.51 18.18
CA ALA A 177 18.96 25.71 18.22
C ALA A 177 18.55 26.28 16.84
N LEU A 178 19.32 26.01 15.78
CA LEU A 178 19.00 26.41 14.41
C LEU A 178 17.71 25.73 13.89
N ASN A 179 17.46 24.45 14.17
CA ASN A 179 16.24 23.78 13.71
C ASN A 179 15.01 24.22 14.49
N LYS A 180 15.13 24.48 15.80
CA LYS A 180 14.07 25.10 16.61
C LYS A 180 13.64 26.47 16.07
N GLY A 181 14.55 27.21 15.44
CA GLY A 181 14.25 28.49 14.78
C GLY A 181 13.63 28.35 13.39
N LEU A 182 13.89 27.25 12.68
CA LEU A 182 13.33 26.96 11.36
C LEU A 182 11.89 26.43 11.45
N THR A 183 11.54 25.66 12.49
CA THR A 183 10.15 25.21 12.74
C THR A 183 9.18 26.36 13.06
N GLN A 184 9.69 27.53 13.48
CA GLN A 184 8.89 28.71 13.81
C GLN A 184 8.65 29.67 12.63
N LYS A 185 9.24 29.43 11.45
CA LYS A 185 9.02 30.28 10.27
C LYS A 185 8.02 29.65 9.31
N ALA A 186 6.89 30.34 9.10
CA ALA A 186 5.93 30.04 8.05
C ALA A 186 6.56 30.29 6.66
N SER A 187 7.29 29.31 6.12
CA SER A 187 7.61 29.24 4.70
C SER A 187 6.40 28.70 3.91
N ALA A 188 6.30 29.07 2.62
CA ALA A 188 5.27 28.51 1.74
C ALA A 188 5.38 26.97 1.69
N LEU A 189 4.26 26.28 1.49
CA LEU A 189 4.13 24.81 1.44
C LEU A 189 4.81 24.16 0.21
N LYS A 190 5.89 24.75 -0.32
CA LYS A 190 6.59 24.24 -1.49
C LYS A 190 7.72 23.33 -1.05
N SER A 191 7.74 22.12 -1.59
CA SER A 191 8.83 21.19 -1.37
C SER A 191 10.03 21.52 -2.28
N SER A 192 9.93 21.38 -3.60
CA SER A 192 11.03 21.76 -4.50
C SER A 192 11.00 23.23 -4.93
N ASN A 193 12.19 23.81 -5.14
CA ASN A 193 12.38 25.14 -5.71
C ASN A 193 13.01 25.12 -7.12
N GLY A 194 12.95 23.98 -7.82
CA GLY A 194 13.56 23.84 -9.16
C GLY A 194 15.09 23.82 -9.16
N VAL A 195 15.70 23.48 -8.02
CA VAL A 195 17.17 23.47 -7.85
C VAL A 195 17.63 22.15 -7.26
N PHE A 196 18.41 21.42 -8.06
CA PHE A 196 19.13 20.22 -7.64
C PHE A 196 20.37 20.63 -6.86
N LYS A 197 20.62 19.96 -5.73
CA LYS A 197 21.71 20.29 -4.82
C LYS A 197 22.69 19.13 -4.75
N THR A 198 23.94 19.38 -5.10
CA THR A 198 25.02 18.40 -4.98
C THR A 198 25.95 18.81 -3.85
N MET A 199 26.27 17.87 -2.97
CA MET A 199 27.09 18.11 -1.78
C MET A 199 28.23 17.09 -1.70
N ARG A 200 29.37 17.52 -1.17
CA ARG A 200 30.56 16.69 -0.95
C ARG A 200 30.44 15.93 0.36
N LEU A 201 30.48 14.62 0.28
CA LEU A 201 30.44 13.70 1.41
C LEU A 201 31.85 13.17 1.70
N ALA A 202 32.31 13.32 2.93
CA ALA A 202 33.46 12.60 3.46
C ALA A 202 32.94 11.41 4.28
N LEU A 203 33.02 10.20 3.74
CA LEU A 203 32.50 8.97 4.32
C LEU A 203 33.65 8.08 4.78
N SER A 204 33.96 8.19 6.06
CA SER A 204 34.97 7.34 6.69
C SER A 204 34.40 5.98 7.06
N CYS A 205 35.26 5.01 7.34
CA CYS A 205 34.86 3.74 7.95
C CYS A 205 35.88 3.21 8.95
N THR A 206 35.43 2.40 9.90
CA THR A 206 36.33 1.65 10.79
C THR A 206 37.07 0.56 10.01
N ALA A 207 38.20 0.09 10.51
CA ALA A 207 38.95 -0.98 9.87
C ALA A 207 38.16 -2.29 9.78
N GLU A 208 37.26 -2.56 10.73
CA GLU A 208 36.36 -3.72 10.73
C GLU A 208 35.38 -3.65 9.56
N TYR A 209 34.91 -2.46 9.19
CA TYR A 209 34.04 -2.29 8.02
C TYR A 209 34.80 -2.65 6.75
N THR A 210 36.04 -2.18 6.64
CA THR A 210 36.89 -2.54 5.51
C THR A 210 37.17 -4.03 5.45
N GLU A 211 37.46 -4.66 6.58
CA GLU A 211 37.65 -6.12 6.69
C GLU A 211 36.40 -6.88 6.23
N TYR A 212 35.20 -6.44 6.64
CA TYR A 212 33.93 -7.04 6.23
C TYR A 212 33.78 -7.16 4.70
N PHE A 213 34.17 -6.12 3.95
CA PHE A 213 34.03 -6.11 2.49
C PHE A 213 35.18 -6.79 1.73
N GLY A 214 36.29 -7.14 2.38
CA GLY A 214 37.44 -7.80 1.75
C GLY A 214 38.81 -7.29 2.18
N GLY A 215 38.88 -6.35 3.12
CA GLY A 215 40.12 -5.86 3.73
C GLY A 215 40.88 -4.83 2.90
N THR A 216 40.35 -4.39 1.76
CA THR A 216 40.97 -3.38 0.90
C THR A 216 40.15 -2.09 0.82
N VAL A 217 40.83 -0.97 0.57
CA VAL A 217 40.18 0.33 0.34
C VAL A 217 39.17 0.26 -0.82
N ALA A 218 39.50 -0.48 -1.88
CA ALA A 218 38.61 -0.61 -3.04
C ALA A 218 37.32 -1.38 -2.70
N ASP A 219 37.41 -2.38 -1.83
CA ASP A 219 36.25 -3.16 -1.42
C ASP A 219 35.34 -2.38 -0.46
N ALA A 220 35.92 -1.63 0.49
CA ALA A 220 35.17 -0.70 1.34
C ALA A 220 34.44 0.35 0.50
N LEU A 221 35.12 0.96 -0.47
CA LEU A 221 34.51 1.92 -1.42
C LEU A 221 33.38 1.29 -2.25
N ALA A 222 33.49 0.00 -2.60
CA ALA A 222 32.44 -0.69 -3.32
C ALA A 222 31.17 -0.85 -2.46
N GLY A 223 31.33 -1.19 -1.18
CA GLY A 223 30.23 -1.25 -0.20
C GLY A 223 29.58 0.13 0.01
N MET A 224 30.39 1.15 0.29
CA MET A 224 29.93 2.54 0.44
C MET A 224 29.17 3.04 -0.80
N ASN A 225 29.69 2.78 -2.00
CA ASN A 225 29.03 3.16 -3.24
C ASN A 225 27.68 2.43 -3.42
N ALA A 226 27.58 1.18 -2.97
CA ALA A 226 26.34 0.43 -3.08
C ALA A 226 25.24 1.01 -2.18
N THR A 227 25.55 1.24 -0.90
CA THR A 227 24.67 1.95 0.05
C THR A 227 24.26 3.32 -0.49
N MET A 228 25.23 4.14 -0.90
CA MET A 228 24.95 5.49 -1.40
C MET A 228 24.17 5.50 -2.71
N THR A 229 24.21 4.43 -3.51
CA THR A 229 23.36 4.31 -4.70
C THR A 229 21.88 4.23 -4.34
N ARG A 230 21.53 3.53 -3.25
CA ARG A 230 20.15 3.47 -2.77
C ARG A 230 19.74 4.78 -2.11
N VAL A 231 20.56 5.28 -1.19
CA VAL A 231 20.31 6.53 -0.45
C VAL A 231 20.14 7.72 -1.40
N ASN A 232 21.07 7.91 -2.36
CA ASN A 232 20.95 8.97 -3.37
C ASN A 232 19.74 8.79 -4.29
N GLY A 233 19.26 7.56 -4.50
CA GLY A 233 18.02 7.30 -5.23
C GLY A 233 16.80 7.93 -4.56
N ILE A 234 16.69 7.78 -3.23
CA ILE A 234 15.62 8.39 -2.42
C ILE A 234 15.83 9.90 -2.30
N PHE A 235 17.05 10.36 -2.03
CA PHE A 235 17.36 11.79 -1.89
C PHE A 235 17.11 12.55 -3.20
N ASN A 236 17.36 11.91 -4.34
CA ASN A 236 16.97 12.44 -5.63
C ASN A 236 15.45 12.62 -5.71
N ARG A 237 14.68 11.53 -5.50
CA ARG A 237 13.22 11.53 -5.66
C ARG A 237 12.53 12.52 -4.73
N ASP A 238 12.89 12.53 -3.45
CA ASP A 238 12.15 13.26 -2.43
C ASP A 238 12.71 14.68 -2.17
N LEU A 239 14.04 14.86 -2.32
CA LEU A 239 14.74 16.06 -1.84
C LEU A 239 15.41 16.87 -2.95
N ALA A 240 15.57 16.32 -4.16
CA ALA A 240 16.42 16.86 -5.23
C ALA A 240 17.87 17.09 -4.75
N VAL A 241 18.40 16.14 -3.97
CA VAL A 241 19.75 16.17 -3.38
C VAL A 241 20.56 14.97 -3.85
N LYS A 242 21.86 15.17 -4.07
CA LYS A 242 22.85 14.09 -4.25
C LYS A 242 24.11 14.33 -3.45
N LEU A 243 24.57 13.31 -2.75
CA LEU A 243 25.85 13.29 -2.03
C LEU A 243 26.92 12.61 -2.89
N LEU A 244 28.08 13.25 -3.04
CA LEU A 244 29.23 12.74 -3.79
C LEU A 244 30.45 12.57 -2.89
N LEU A 245 31.05 11.38 -2.92
CA LEU A 245 32.29 11.03 -2.24
C LEU A 245 33.46 11.84 -2.79
N ILE A 246 34.31 12.34 -1.90
CA ILE A 246 35.35 13.34 -2.20
C ILE A 246 36.60 12.72 -2.87
N ALA A 247 37.43 13.57 -3.48
CA ALA A 247 38.58 13.12 -4.28
C ALA A 247 39.64 12.34 -3.46
N ASN A 248 39.72 12.63 -2.17
CA ASN A 248 40.65 12.05 -1.19
C ASN A 248 39.95 11.11 -0.19
N GLU A 249 38.85 10.47 -0.59
CA GLU A 249 38.13 9.46 0.20
C GLU A 249 39.04 8.35 0.73
N SER A 250 40.01 7.91 -0.08
CA SER A 250 40.96 6.86 0.30
C SER A 250 41.81 7.19 1.54
N ASP A 251 41.94 8.46 1.91
CA ASP A 251 42.78 8.91 3.03
C ASP A 251 42.08 8.71 4.40
N ILE A 252 40.77 8.43 4.37
CA ILE A 252 39.90 8.19 5.53
C ILE A 252 39.26 6.80 5.48
N ILE A 253 39.83 5.87 4.71
CA ILE A 253 39.45 4.46 4.71
C ILE A 253 40.60 3.67 5.31
N TYR A 254 40.31 2.98 6.41
CA TYR A 254 41.32 2.29 7.20
C TYR A 254 41.23 0.79 7.00
N THR A 255 42.37 0.10 6.89
CA THR A 255 42.45 -1.36 6.67
C THR A 255 43.08 -2.10 7.86
N ASN A 256 43.39 -1.39 8.95
CA ASN A 256 44.08 -1.97 10.10
C ASN A 256 43.58 -1.33 11.39
N ALA A 257 42.87 -2.13 12.20
CA ALA A 257 42.22 -1.75 13.46
C ALA A 257 43.19 -1.27 14.55
N VAL A 258 44.49 -1.56 14.43
CA VAL A 258 45.48 -1.05 15.40
C VAL A 258 45.84 0.40 15.10
N SER A 259 45.66 0.83 13.86
CA SER A 259 46.13 2.13 13.36
C SER A 259 45.02 3.06 12.89
N ASP A 260 43.77 2.59 12.87
CA ASP A 260 42.65 3.45 12.57
C ASP A 260 42.36 4.37 13.78
N PRO A 261 41.74 5.53 13.56
CA PRO A 261 41.55 6.53 14.61
C PRO A 261 40.29 6.27 15.45
N TYR A 262 39.64 5.11 15.27
CA TYR A 262 38.33 4.81 15.83
C TYR A 262 38.45 3.82 16.97
N SER A 263 37.76 4.11 18.06
CA SER A 263 37.65 3.17 19.16
C SER A 263 36.74 2.00 18.80
N ASP A 264 36.97 0.85 19.46
CA ASP A 264 36.10 -0.33 19.38
C ASP A 264 34.65 0.06 19.62
N ALA A 265 33.71 -0.62 18.97
CA ALA A 265 32.28 -0.28 19.02
C ALA A 265 31.70 -0.10 20.44
N THR A 266 32.17 -0.88 21.40
CA THR A 266 31.75 -0.78 22.81
C THR A 266 32.12 0.54 23.49
N ILE A 267 33.13 1.24 22.98
CA ILE A 267 33.56 2.57 23.45
C ILE A 267 33.05 3.64 22.49
N GLY A 268 33.17 3.38 21.19
CA GLY A 268 32.81 4.29 20.11
C GLY A 268 31.40 4.82 20.18
N MET A 269 30.46 4.01 20.68
CA MET A 269 29.04 4.36 20.80
C MET A 269 28.63 4.94 22.15
N ASP A 270 29.54 4.97 23.12
CA ASP A 270 29.26 5.53 24.44
C ASP A 270 29.63 7.02 24.49
N PRO A 271 28.92 7.83 25.32
CA PRO A 271 29.36 9.18 25.63
C PRO A 271 30.82 9.18 26.08
N VAL A 272 31.58 10.19 25.66
CA VAL A 272 33.00 10.28 26.00
C VAL A 272 33.18 10.18 27.52
N LYS A 273 34.04 9.26 27.95
CA LYS A 273 34.29 8.97 29.37
C LYS A 273 34.71 10.24 30.12
N ASP A 274 34.23 10.35 31.36
CA ASP A 274 34.51 11.48 32.28
C ASP A 274 34.01 12.85 31.77
N CYS A 275 33.17 12.87 30.73
CA CYS A 275 32.50 14.06 30.26
C CYS A 275 31.22 14.34 31.07
N THR A 276 30.92 15.62 31.31
CA THR A 276 29.64 16.08 31.88
C THR A 276 29.00 17.18 31.03
N GLY A 277 27.66 17.26 31.01
CA GLY A 277 26.91 18.21 30.17
C GLY A 277 26.49 17.60 28.83
N ASP A 278 26.55 18.39 27.75
CA ASP A 278 26.18 17.98 26.39
C ASP A 278 27.31 17.15 25.74
N CYS A 279 27.63 16.01 26.35
CA CYS A 279 28.74 15.18 25.95
C CYS A 279 28.47 14.45 24.64
N PRO A 280 29.41 14.52 23.68
CA PRO A 280 29.27 13.73 22.47
C PRO A 280 29.55 12.26 22.72
N VAL A 281 29.12 11.43 21.79
CA VAL A 281 29.56 10.04 21.69
C VAL A 281 30.99 9.99 21.12
N ALA A 282 31.79 9.00 21.54
CA ALA A 282 33.22 8.92 21.19
C ALA A 282 33.45 8.95 19.67
N TRP A 283 32.68 8.19 18.89
CA TRP A 283 32.77 8.21 17.42
C TRP A 283 32.41 9.56 16.80
N ASN A 284 31.48 10.34 17.38
CA ASN A 284 31.21 11.69 16.85
C ASN A 284 32.48 12.55 16.91
N GLN A 285 33.20 12.49 18.04
CA GLN A 285 34.44 13.23 18.26
C GLN A 285 35.59 12.70 17.40
N GLU A 286 35.79 11.38 17.38
CA GLU A 286 36.86 10.72 16.65
C GLU A 286 36.73 10.96 15.14
N LEU A 287 35.51 10.87 14.60
CA LEU A 287 35.25 11.20 13.20
C LEU A 287 35.55 12.67 12.94
N GLN A 288 35.01 13.60 13.74
CA GLN A 288 35.24 15.02 13.51
C GLN A 288 36.72 15.37 13.53
N SER A 289 37.48 14.83 14.50
CA SER A 289 38.94 15.00 14.59
C SER A 289 39.67 14.45 13.36
N THR A 290 39.25 13.26 12.91
CA THR A 290 39.80 12.61 11.72
C THR A 290 39.57 13.44 10.47
N LEU A 291 38.35 13.88 10.22
CA LEU A 291 38.01 14.70 9.06
C LEU A 291 38.69 16.07 9.12
N THR A 292 38.75 16.69 10.30
CA THR A 292 39.46 17.98 10.50
C THR A 292 40.93 17.86 10.09
N SER A 293 41.61 16.78 10.52
CA SER A 293 43.05 16.62 10.35
C SER A 293 43.46 16.06 8.98
N LYS A 294 42.67 15.16 8.40
CA LYS A 294 42.98 14.48 7.14
C LYS A 294 42.41 15.18 5.92
N ILE A 295 41.18 15.68 6.02
CA ILE A 295 40.45 16.26 4.90
C ILE A 295 40.45 17.79 4.98
N GLY A 296 40.22 18.33 6.18
CA GLY A 296 40.05 19.77 6.43
C GLY A 296 38.64 20.26 6.11
N GLU A 297 38.10 21.11 6.97
CA GLU A 297 36.70 21.55 6.96
C GLU A 297 36.22 22.16 5.63
N ALA A 298 37.09 22.77 4.83
CA ALA A 298 36.69 23.38 3.56
C ALA A 298 36.40 22.35 2.45
N ASN A 299 36.84 21.10 2.62
CA ASN A 299 36.90 20.10 1.55
C ASN A 299 35.69 19.15 1.52
N TYR A 300 34.77 19.26 2.48
CA TYR A 300 33.53 18.49 2.53
C TYR A 300 32.37 19.32 3.07
N ASP A 301 31.14 18.86 2.82
CA ASP A 301 29.90 19.55 3.17
C ASP A 301 29.09 18.79 4.24
N ILE A 302 29.26 17.47 4.26
CA ILE A 302 28.71 16.49 5.19
C ILE A 302 29.77 15.41 5.41
N GLY A 303 29.94 14.96 6.65
CA GLY A 303 30.87 13.91 7.00
C GLY A 303 30.21 12.86 7.87
N HIS A 304 30.50 11.59 7.57
CA HIS A 304 29.82 10.46 8.19
C HIS A 304 30.79 9.27 8.36
N LEU A 305 30.51 8.40 9.34
CA LEU A 305 31.27 7.18 9.61
C LEU A 305 30.37 5.95 9.42
N PHE A 306 30.86 4.95 8.67
CA PHE A 306 30.30 3.61 8.70
C PHE A 306 31.15 2.67 9.57
N ALA A 307 30.52 2.05 10.55
CA ALA A 307 31.14 1.02 11.37
C ALA A 307 30.56 -0.36 11.04
N ALA A 308 31.35 -1.42 11.27
CA ALA A 308 30.91 -2.79 10.96
C ALA A 308 29.89 -3.36 11.93
N SER A 309 29.90 -2.91 13.19
CA SER A 309 29.14 -3.52 14.29
C SER A 309 28.95 -2.56 15.45
N GLY A 310 27.96 -2.83 16.29
CA GLY A 310 27.74 -2.15 17.57
C GLY A 310 26.26 -1.82 17.80
N GLY A 311 25.55 -1.37 16.76
CA GLY A 311 24.10 -1.14 16.79
C GLY A 311 23.68 0.25 17.24
N GLY A 312 23.63 1.20 16.30
CA GLY A 312 23.20 2.56 16.59
C GLY A 312 23.41 3.51 15.41
N GLY A 313 22.95 4.74 15.60
CA GLY A 313 23.18 5.85 14.70
C GLY A 313 23.16 7.14 15.48
N ASP A 314 23.96 8.10 15.06
CA ASP A 314 23.92 9.45 15.60
C ASP A 314 24.37 10.40 14.50
N ALA A 315 23.53 11.35 14.12
CA ALA A 315 23.87 12.34 13.11
C ALA A 315 24.90 13.36 13.58
N GLY A 316 25.22 13.37 14.88
CA GLY A 316 26.08 14.32 15.60
C GLY A 316 25.40 15.67 15.82
N CYS A 317 24.59 16.10 14.84
CA CYS A 317 23.71 17.25 14.94
C CYS A 317 22.66 17.24 13.83
N ILE A 318 21.45 17.69 14.15
CA ILE A 318 20.39 17.85 13.15
C ILE A 318 20.64 19.12 12.33
N GLY A 319 20.58 19.03 10.99
CA GLY A 319 20.63 20.18 10.08
C GLY A 319 21.99 20.88 9.98
N CYS A 320 23.05 20.30 10.55
CA CYS A 320 24.35 20.94 10.68
C CYS A 320 25.26 20.82 9.45
N VAL A 321 24.79 20.25 8.34
CA VAL A 321 25.51 20.31 7.06
C VAL A 321 25.94 21.74 6.72
N CYS A 322 27.10 21.85 6.07
CA CYS A 322 27.81 23.09 5.78
C CYS A 322 28.22 23.94 6.99
N SER A 323 27.86 23.58 8.22
CA SER A 323 28.14 24.41 9.39
C SER A 323 29.62 24.34 9.75
N ALA A 324 30.13 25.45 10.29
CA ALA A 324 31.41 25.46 10.99
C ALA A 324 31.32 24.66 12.29
N LEU A 325 32.47 24.29 12.84
CA LEU A 325 32.57 23.67 14.16
C LEU A 325 31.93 24.57 15.24
N GLN A 326 31.20 23.94 16.15
CA GLN A 326 30.61 24.55 17.33
C GLN A 326 31.10 23.84 18.58
N ASN A 327 31.29 24.62 19.63
CA ASN A 327 31.71 24.08 20.92
C ASN A 327 30.49 23.51 21.66
N THR A 328 30.64 22.30 22.20
CA THR A 328 29.63 21.67 23.08
C THR A 328 29.57 22.40 24.42
N ASN A 329 28.42 22.37 25.09
CA ASN A 329 28.29 22.82 26.49
C ASN A 329 28.66 21.68 27.44
N SER A 330 29.81 21.06 27.21
CA SER A 330 30.32 19.95 28.01
C SER A 330 31.62 20.31 28.72
N THR A 331 31.96 19.53 29.73
CA THR A 331 33.26 19.57 30.39
C THR A 331 33.92 18.19 30.26
N PRO A 332 35.07 18.07 29.54
CA PRO A 332 35.73 19.13 28.76
C PRO A 332 34.91 19.54 27.53
N VAL A 333 35.25 20.70 26.95
CA VAL A 333 34.59 21.23 25.74
C VAL A 333 35.12 20.51 24.51
N TYR A 334 34.21 20.01 23.67
CA TYR A 334 34.51 19.44 22.36
C TYR A 334 34.07 20.40 21.26
N SER A 335 34.71 20.34 20.09
CA SER A 335 34.33 21.13 18.91
C SER A 335 33.82 20.18 17.83
N LEU A 336 32.53 20.23 17.56
CA LEU A 336 31.82 19.32 16.63
C LEU A 336 31.08 20.08 15.56
N GLY A 337 30.79 19.43 14.44
CA GLY A 337 30.06 20.06 13.36
C GLY A 337 29.61 19.06 12.31
N LYS A 338 29.64 19.47 11.05
CA LYS A 338 29.13 18.69 9.91
C LYS A 338 29.80 17.34 9.67
N GLY A 339 30.89 17.02 10.38
CA GLY A 339 31.69 15.82 10.20
C GLY A 339 31.66 14.87 11.39
N SER A 340 30.54 14.81 12.12
CA SER A 340 30.45 14.03 13.35
C SER A 340 29.33 12.99 13.33
N GLY A 341 28.74 12.65 12.19
CA GLY A 341 27.68 11.62 12.12
C GLY A 341 28.22 10.20 11.96
N TYR A 342 27.50 9.18 12.44
CA TYR A 342 27.84 7.78 12.18
C TYR A 342 26.61 6.88 12.06
N THR A 343 26.81 5.74 11.40
CA THR A 343 25.84 4.63 11.34
C THR A 343 26.56 3.31 11.59
N SER A 344 25.97 2.46 12.43
CA SER A 344 26.52 1.15 12.80
C SER A 344 25.41 0.10 12.96
N PRO A 345 25.50 -1.07 12.30
CA PRO A 345 24.48 -2.10 12.41
C PRO A 345 24.62 -2.93 13.69
N SER A 346 23.51 -3.33 14.30
CA SER A 346 23.51 -4.20 15.50
C SER A 346 23.82 -5.66 15.18
N ASN A 347 23.53 -6.10 13.95
CA ASN A 347 23.72 -7.47 13.48
C ASN A 347 25.11 -7.73 12.86
N SER A 348 26.04 -6.77 12.95
CA SER A 348 27.36 -6.82 12.31
C SER A 348 27.33 -7.01 10.78
N ARG A 349 26.28 -6.51 10.12
CA ARG A 349 26.13 -6.55 8.65
C ARG A 349 25.87 -5.14 8.12
N PRO A 350 26.93 -4.41 7.73
CA PRO A 350 26.81 -3.02 7.26
C PRO A 350 26.46 -2.95 5.77
N GLU A 351 25.44 -3.71 5.35
CA GLU A 351 24.92 -3.78 3.98
C GLU A 351 23.43 -4.18 3.96
N GLY A 352 22.78 -3.96 2.83
CA GLY A 352 21.38 -4.35 2.60
C GLY A 352 20.39 -3.25 2.92
N ASP A 353 19.14 -3.47 2.53
CA ASP A 353 18.04 -2.50 2.63
C ASP A 353 17.79 -1.98 4.05
N LEU A 354 17.85 -2.85 5.08
CA LEU A 354 17.75 -2.44 6.48
C LEU A 354 18.84 -1.42 6.86
N PHE A 355 20.11 -1.70 6.51
CA PHE A 355 21.21 -0.79 6.81
C PHE A 355 21.12 0.51 5.99
N ASP A 356 20.90 0.38 4.68
CA ASP A 356 20.92 1.48 3.73
C ASP A 356 19.76 2.47 3.95
N ILE A 357 18.55 1.95 4.23
CA ILE A 357 17.34 2.77 4.34
C ILE A 357 17.03 3.11 5.79
N ASP A 358 16.84 2.10 6.64
CA ASP A 358 16.33 2.33 7.99
C ASP A 358 17.37 3.01 8.88
N PHE A 359 18.67 2.90 8.57
CA PHE A 359 19.74 3.56 9.33
C PHE A 359 20.45 4.67 8.54
N VAL A 360 21.06 4.38 7.40
CA VAL A 360 21.90 5.39 6.71
C VAL A 360 21.06 6.56 6.19
N ALA A 361 19.95 6.29 5.49
CA ALA A 361 19.09 7.37 5.01
C ALA A 361 18.44 8.15 6.17
N HIS A 362 18.15 7.49 7.29
CA HIS A 362 17.64 8.10 8.51
C HIS A 362 18.65 9.09 9.14
N GLU A 363 19.87 8.64 9.43
CA GLU A 363 20.91 9.49 10.04
C GLU A 363 21.33 10.63 9.12
N MET A 364 21.48 10.37 7.82
CA MET A 364 21.77 11.43 6.86
C MET A 364 20.56 12.37 6.69
N GLY A 365 19.34 11.89 6.88
CA GLY A 365 18.12 12.71 6.97
C GLY A 365 18.17 13.72 8.11
N HIS A 366 18.64 13.30 9.30
CA HIS A 366 18.93 14.19 10.41
C HIS A 366 20.02 15.21 10.08
N GLN A 367 21.17 14.77 9.55
CA GLN A 367 22.26 15.69 9.17
C GLN A 367 21.76 16.77 8.20
N LEU A 368 20.88 16.39 7.27
CA LEU A 368 20.24 17.29 6.30
C LEU A 368 19.15 18.19 6.91
N GLY A 369 18.54 17.83 8.04
CA GLY A 369 17.69 18.73 8.84
C GLY A 369 16.34 18.18 9.31
N ALA A 370 16.02 16.91 9.05
CA ALA A 370 14.77 16.34 9.52
C ALA A 370 14.84 15.96 11.01
N ASN A 371 13.74 16.17 11.73
CA ASN A 371 13.54 15.58 13.06
C ASN A 371 12.77 14.27 12.93
N HIS A 372 12.68 13.52 14.03
CA HIS A 372 11.73 12.42 14.10
C HIS A 372 10.30 12.92 13.95
N ILE A 373 9.49 12.16 13.22
CA ILE A 373 8.09 12.53 12.96
C ILE A 373 7.06 11.58 13.55
N PHE A 374 7.51 10.58 14.32
CA PHE A 374 6.64 9.69 15.07
C PHE A 374 6.09 10.35 16.35
N SER A 375 5.12 9.71 16.99
CA SER A 375 4.49 10.21 18.21
C SER A 375 4.66 9.32 19.44
N TYR A 376 5.28 8.14 19.33
CA TYR A 376 5.49 7.29 20.50
C TYR A 376 6.38 7.95 21.56
N ASP A 377 7.38 8.75 21.16
CA ASP A 377 8.22 9.57 22.04
C ASP A 377 8.29 11.01 21.49
N VAL A 378 7.52 11.93 22.09
CA VAL A 378 7.37 13.29 21.55
C VAL A 378 8.53 14.17 21.99
N GLU A 379 9.40 14.50 21.05
CA GLU A 379 10.65 15.26 21.27
C GLU A 379 10.45 16.78 21.38
N GLY A 380 9.22 17.27 21.25
CA GLY A 380 8.90 18.70 21.37
C GLY A 380 9.35 19.57 20.18
N THR A 381 9.60 18.94 19.03
CA THR A 381 10.03 19.58 17.77
C THR A 381 8.88 20.18 16.97
N GLY A 382 7.64 19.78 17.29
CA GLY A 382 6.42 20.24 16.62
C GLY A 382 6.12 19.54 15.29
N VAL A 383 6.76 18.40 15.03
CA VAL A 383 6.57 17.60 13.79
C VAL A 383 6.26 16.11 14.07
N SER A 384 5.80 15.77 15.28
CA SER A 384 5.37 14.41 15.64
C SER A 384 4.02 14.06 15.01
N VAL A 385 3.98 13.91 13.68
CA VAL A 385 2.77 13.83 12.84
C VAL A 385 2.39 12.42 12.40
N GLU A 386 3.13 11.39 12.81
CA GLU A 386 2.77 9.99 12.56
C GLU A 386 2.42 9.24 13.87
N PRO A 387 1.35 8.42 13.89
CA PRO A 387 0.96 7.66 15.08
C PRO A 387 2.00 6.59 15.41
N GLY A 388 2.10 6.20 16.69
CA GLY A 388 3.02 5.15 17.13
C GLY A 388 4.47 5.45 16.75
N SER A 389 5.18 4.43 16.27
CA SER A 389 6.55 4.52 15.78
C SER A 389 6.72 5.22 14.43
N GLY A 390 5.64 5.57 13.74
CA GLY A 390 5.70 6.04 12.36
C GLY A 390 5.90 4.92 11.34
N SER A 391 5.79 5.26 10.06
CA SER A 391 5.91 4.39 8.89
C SER A 391 6.96 4.88 7.90
N SER A 392 7.35 6.16 7.89
CA SER A 392 8.34 6.71 6.93
C SER A 392 9.79 6.63 7.44
N ILE A 393 10.78 7.05 6.63
CA ILE A 393 12.22 6.96 6.96
C ILE A 393 12.57 7.63 8.30
N MET A 394 11.94 8.76 8.64
CA MET A 394 12.18 9.45 9.93
C MET A 394 11.29 8.93 11.07
N GLY A 395 10.65 7.80 10.84
CA GLY A 395 10.01 6.95 11.84
C GLY A 395 10.98 5.93 12.43
N TYR A 396 10.51 5.20 13.44
CA TYR A 396 11.18 4.08 14.12
C TYR A 396 10.41 2.77 13.88
N ALA A 397 9.94 2.56 12.66
CA ALA A 397 9.14 1.40 12.33
C ALA A 397 9.95 0.10 12.53
N GLY A 398 9.51 -0.77 13.43
CA GLY A 398 10.11 -2.08 13.66
C GLY A 398 11.15 -2.11 14.78
N ILE A 399 11.31 -1.04 15.56
CA ILE A 399 12.31 -0.97 16.64
C ILE A 399 11.72 -0.48 17.98
N THR A 400 10.39 -0.43 18.10
CA THR A 400 9.70 0.04 19.31
C THR A 400 8.64 -0.96 19.80
N ASP A 401 8.02 -0.65 20.94
CA ASP A 401 6.84 -1.36 21.45
C ASP A 401 5.53 -0.87 20.81
N TYR A 402 5.57 0.24 20.05
CA TYR A 402 4.41 0.87 19.40
C TYR A 402 4.55 0.85 17.87
N ASP A 403 4.99 -0.30 17.35
CA ASP A 403 5.34 -0.46 15.95
C ASP A 403 4.14 -0.44 15.01
N VAL A 404 4.10 0.54 14.11
CA VAL A 404 3.07 0.64 13.06
C VAL A 404 3.27 -0.41 11.96
N GLN A 405 4.52 -0.78 11.71
CA GLN A 405 4.97 -1.79 10.76
C GLN A 405 6.40 -2.28 11.10
N ASN A 406 6.89 -3.30 10.40
CA ASN A 406 8.16 -3.99 10.71
C ASN A 406 9.45 -3.26 10.29
N SER A 407 9.36 -2.29 9.37
CA SER A 407 10.50 -1.53 8.84
C SER A 407 9.97 -0.25 8.20
N SER A 408 10.77 0.79 8.05
CA SER A 408 10.29 2.05 7.47
C SER A 408 10.03 1.91 5.98
N ASP A 409 8.99 2.54 5.46
CA ASP A 409 8.76 2.67 4.03
C ASP A 409 9.84 3.56 3.40
N ASP A 410 10.28 3.25 2.18
CA ASP A 410 11.44 3.88 1.52
C ASP A 410 11.14 5.29 0.98
N TYR A 411 10.62 6.20 1.81
CA TYR A 411 10.36 7.60 1.48
C TYR A 411 10.41 8.54 2.69
N PHE A 412 10.70 9.82 2.43
CA PHE A 412 10.54 10.89 3.40
C PHE A 412 9.10 11.43 3.37
N GLY A 413 8.46 11.51 4.54
CA GLY A 413 7.17 12.18 4.68
C GLY A 413 7.28 13.70 4.50
N PHE A 414 6.16 14.37 4.23
CA PHE A 414 6.11 15.81 3.97
C PHE A 414 6.86 16.66 5.01
N ALA A 415 6.67 16.36 6.31
CA ALA A 415 7.29 17.12 7.39
C ALA A 415 8.83 17.09 7.30
N SER A 416 9.41 15.91 7.04
CA SER A 416 10.85 15.74 6.86
C SER A 416 11.36 16.42 5.58
N ILE A 417 10.64 16.26 4.47
CA ILE A 417 10.96 16.93 3.19
C ILE A 417 11.05 18.45 3.39
N LYS A 418 10.03 19.03 4.04
CA LYS A 418 9.96 20.46 4.33
C LYS A 418 11.12 20.92 5.20
N GLN A 419 11.39 20.24 6.32
CA GLN A 419 12.48 20.60 7.23
C GLN A 419 13.85 20.60 6.54
N ILE A 420 14.14 19.55 5.77
CA ILE A 420 15.40 19.44 5.02
C ILE A 420 15.51 20.56 3.99
N GLN A 421 14.45 20.83 3.22
CA GLN A 421 14.49 21.85 2.17
C GLN A 421 14.60 23.26 2.75
N ASP A 422 13.91 23.57 3.84
CA ASP A 422 14.05 24.84 4.56
C ASP A 422 15.48 25.02 5.09
N ASN A 423 16.07 23.97 5.66
CA ASN A 423 17.47 24.01 6.10
C ASN A 423 18.41 24.25 4.92
N LEU A 424 18.29 23.49 3.83
CA LEU A 424 19.16 23.62 2.66
C LEU A 424 18.97 24.93 1.89
N ALA A 425 17.80 25.57 1.97
CA ALA A 425 17.53 26.85 1.33
C ALA A 425 18.49 27.95 1.82
N ILE A 426 18.83 27.93 3.12
CA ILE A 426 19.74 28.90 3.75
C ILE A 426 21.22 28.53 3.66
N LYS A 427 21.56 27.33 3.18
CA LYS A 427 22.96 26.89 3.02
C LYS A 427 23.55 27.35 1.70
N THR A 428 24.85 27.63 1.74
CA THR A 428 25.65 28.10 0.60
C THR A 428 26.63 27.07 0.06
N CYS A 429 26.97 26.03 0.82
CA CYS A 429 27.95 25.03 0.40
C CYS A 429 27.51 24.09 -0.73
N PRO A 430 26.21 23.70 -0.88
CA PRO A 430 25.81 22.82 -1.96
C PRO A 430 25.99 23.50 -3.32
N VAL A 431 26.50 22.76 -4.30
CA VAL A 431 26.46 23.18 -5.71
C VAL A 431 25.00 23.13 -6.17
N LYS A 432 24.48 24.28 -6.59
CA LYS A 432 23.09 24.46 -7.01
C LYS A 432 23.01 24.41 -8.54
N THR A 433 22.30 23.42 -9.06
CA THR A 433 22.04 23.26 -10.49
C THR A 433 20.55 23.50 -10.74
N THR A 434 20.22 24.42 -11.64
CA THR A 434 18.82 24.61 -12.06
C THR A 434 18.32 23.37 -12.76
N ILE A 435 17.18 22.86 -12.31
CA ILE A 435 16.51 21.72 -12.92
C ILE A 435 15.79 22.20 -14.17
N SER A 436 16.01 21.52 -15.30
CA SER A 436 15.27 21.81 -16.54
C SER A 436 13.84 21.27 -16.51
N ASN A 437 13.58 20.25 -15.67
CA ASN A 437 12.23 19.79 -15.37
C ASN A 437 11.43 20.90 -14.68
N GLN A 438 10.19 21.10 -15.07
CA GLN A 438 9.32 22.07 -14.42
C GLN A 438 8.72 21.41 -13.18
N THR A 439 8.56 22.19 -12.11
CA THR A 439 7.98 21.66 -10.86
C THR A 439 6.53 21.23 -11.10
N PRO A 440 6.09 20.06 -10.59
CA PRO A 440 4.71 19.62 -10.73
C PRO A 440 3.75 20.62 -10.05
N THR A 441 2.58 20.81 -10.65
CA THR A 441 1.49 21.59 -10.03
C THR A 441 0.69 20.67 -9.12
N VAL A 442 0.37 21.11 -7.91
CA VAL A 442 -0.35 20.32 -6.91
C VAL A 442 -1.45 21.18 -6.30
N ASN A 443 -2.61 20.57 -6.08
CA ASN A 443 -3.78 21.19 -5.47
C ASN A 443 -4.49 20.14 -4.62
N ALA A 444 -4.53 20.36 -3.31
CA ALA A 444 -5.15 19.49 -2.33
C ALA A 444 -6.69 19.57 -2.35
N GLY A 445 -7.26 20.61 -2.96
CA GLY A 445 -8.69 20.86 -3.02
C GLY A 445 -9.13 21.95 -2.04
N LEU A 446 -10.42 21.94 -1.69
CA LEU A 446 -10.99 22.89 -0.74
C LEU A 446 -10.82 22.41 0.71
N ASP A 447 -10.91 23.35 1.65
CA ASP A 447 -11.16 23.01 3.05
C ASP A 447 -12.61 22.55 3.23
N TYR A 448 -12.82 21.56 4.09
CA TYR A 448 -14.13 20.96 4.33
C TYR A 448 -14.54 21.02 5.80
N THR A 449 -15.85 21.13 6.05
CA THR A 449 -16.44 20.81 7.35
C THR A 449 -17.25 19.52 7.23
N ILE A 450 -16.93 18.54 8.07
CA ILE A 450 -17.52 17.19 8.03
C ILE A 450 -18.21 16.85 9.37
N PRO A 451 -19.21 15.96 9.37
CA PRO A 451 -19.76 15.41 10.61
C PRO A 451 -18.74 14.56 11.37
N LYS A 452 -18.91 14.47 12.70
CA LYS A 452 -18.16 13.51 13.52
C LYS A 452 -18.56 12.07 13.21
N GLY A 453 -17.68 11.12 13.53
CA GLY A 453 -17.98 9.68 13.44
C GLY A 453 -18.31 9.19 12.03
N THR A 454 -17.83 9.89 11.00
CA THR A 454 -18.17 9.63 9.59
C THR A 454 -16.90 9.52 8.76
N PRO A 455 -16.75 8.49 7.90
CA PRO A 455 -15.60 8.36 7.03
C PRO A 455 -15.63 9.43 5.93
N PHE A 456 -14.45 9.76 5.40
CA PHE A 456 -14.29 10.74 4.33
C PHE A 456 -13.19 10.35 3.35
N VAL A 457 -13.23 10.95 2.16
CA VAL A 457 -12.25 10.72 1.09
C VAL A 457 -11.70 12.06 0.62
N LEU A 458 -10.37 12.20 0.63
CA LEU A 458 -9.71 13.39 0.11
C LEU A 458 -9.27 13.11 -1.33
N ASN A 459 -9.46 14.10 -2.20
CA ASN A 459 -9.15 14.01 -3.62
C ASN A 459 -8.23 15.17 -3.99
N GLY A 460 -7.00 14.86 -4.34
CA GLY A 460 -6.04 15.84 -4.84
C GLY A 460 -6.08 15.89 -6.37
N THR A 461 -5.56 16.98 -6.91
CA THR A 461 -5.23 17.08 -8.34
C THR A 461 -3.78 17.50 -8.49
N ALA A 462 -3.10 16.91 -9.46
CA ALA A 462 -1.74 17.26 -9.79
C ALA A 462 -1.53 17.12 -11.29
N SER A 463 -0.57 17.87 -11.82
CA SER A 463 -0.12 17.73 -13.20
C SER A 463 1.37 17.96 -13.29
N ASP A 464 2.02 17.16 -14.13
CA ASP A 464 3.44 17.31 -14.41
C ASP A 464 3.59 17.92 -15.82
N PRO A 465 4.19 19.11 -15.96
CA PRO A 465 4.36 19.75 -17.26
C PRO A 465 5.31 19.00 -18.22
N ASN A 466 6.07 18.04 -17.70
CA ASN A 466 7.09 17.30 -18.43
C ASN A 466 6.60 15.93 -18.94
N GLY A 467 5.48 15.45 -18.42
CA GLY A 467 4.86 14.17 -18.79
C GLY A 467 5.40 12.99 -17.98
N ASP A 468 6.07 13.24 -16.86
CA ASP A 468 6.61 12.21 -15.98
C ASP A 468 5.49 11.48 -15.21
N THR A 469 5.74 10.22 -14.85
CA THR A 469 4.77 9.41 -14.09
C THR A 469 4.82 9.79 -12.62
N MET A 470 3.75 10.41 -12.12
CA MET A 470 3.70 10.87 -10.74
C MET A 470 3.21 9.83 -9.74
N THR A 471 3.68 9.95 -8.51
CA THR A 471 3.12 9.29 -7.32
C THR A 471 2.72 10.32 -6.27
N TYR A 472 1.75 9.97 -5.44
CA TYR A 472 1.09 10.88 -4.51
C TYR A 472 0.98 10.30 -3.11
N CYS A 473 1.11 11.14 -2.10
CA CYS A 473 0.84 10.78 -0.73
C CYS A 473 -0.08 11.81 -0.07
N TRP A 474 -1.04 11.32 0.70
CA TRP A 474 -1.89 12.11 1.59
C TRP A 474 -1.45 11.84 3.02
N GLU A 475 -1.01 12.87 3.73
CA GLU A 475 -0.41 12.74 5.06
C GLU A 475 -1.12 13.66 6.05
N GLN A 476 -1.39 13.19 7.26
CA GLN A 476 -1.87 14.05 8.33
C GLN A 476 -0.68 14.84 8.89
N ASN A 477 -0.87 16.13 9.15
CA ASN A 477 0.18 17.04 9.60
C ASN A 477 -0.21 17.70 10.95
N ASP A 478 -0.84 16.93 11.82
CA ASP A 478 -1.19 17.32 13.18
C ASP A 478 -0.14 16.79 14.16
N SER A 479 0.74 17.64 14.67
CA SER A 479 1.77 17.20 15.63
C SER A 479 1.15 16.79 16.97
N ALA A 480 1.61 15.67 17.50
CA ALA A 480 1.30 15.21 18.85
C ALA A 480 1.85 16.18 19.91
N ALA A 481 1.13 16.32 21.01
CA ALA A 481 1.65 16.92 22.24
C ALA A 481 2.21 15.82 23.15
N SER A 482 2.95 16.20 24.18
CA SER A 482 3.62 15.24 25.08
C SER A 482 2.68 14.25 25.76
N LYS A 483 1.39 14.57 25.90
CA LYS A 483 0.36 13.68 26.49
C LYS A 483 -0.11 12.58 25.52
N GLU A 484 0.14 12.75 24.24
CA GLU A 484 -0.17 11.81 23.16
C GLU A 484 1.01 10.88 22.81
N SER A 485 1.92 10.64 23.76
CA SER A 485 3.04 9.70 23.63
C SER A 485 2.72 8.31 24.19
N ASN A 486 3.64 7.34 23.99
CA ASN A 486 3.53 5.97 24.49
C ASN A 486 2.19 5.32 24.07
N GLY A 487 1.45 4.74 25.01
CA GLY A 487 0.14 4.13 24.74
C GLY A 487 -0.90 5.09 24.14
N ASN A 488 -0.73 6.41 24.30
CA ASN A 488 -1.62 7.43 23.71
C ASN A 488 -1.20 7.86 22.30
N SER A 489 -0.09 7.32 21.77
CA SER A 489 0.38 7.57 20.40
C SER A 489 -0.49 6.87 19.34
N ILE A 490 -1.28 5.86 19.74
CA ILE A 490 -2.25 5.18 18.88
C ILE A 490 -3.40 6.11 18.45
N ALA A 491 -4.15 5.69 17.44
CA ALA A 491 -5.35 6.38 16.99
C ALA A 491 -6.55 6.00 17.87
N TYR A 492 -7.37 6.99 18.21
CA TYR A 492 -8.67 6.81 18.88
C TYR A 492 -9.56 8.03 18.61
N ASP A 493 -10.87 7.83 18.68
CA ASP A 493 -11.88 8.74 18.14
C ASP A 493 -12.04 10.06 18.92
N THR A 494 -11.66 10.06 20.19
CA THR A 494 -11.73 11.21 21.11
C THR A 494 -10.37 11.91 21.30
N LYS A 495 -9.39 11.59 20.45
CA LYS A 495 -8.04 12.18 20.51
C LYS A 495 -8.09 13.68 20.19
N THR A 496 -7.63 14.51 21.12
CA THR A 496 -7.77 15.98 21.01
C THR A 496 -6.72 16.64 20.12
N THR A 497 -5.50 16.10 20.08
CA THR A 497 -4.39 16.64 19.28
C THR A 497 -3.55 15.49 18.72
N GLY A 498 -2.59 15.78 17.85
CA GLY A 498 -1.75 14.76 17.23
C GLY A 498 -2.46 13.93 16.16
N PRO A 499 -1.73 12.96 15.60
CA PRO A 499 -2.18 12.19 14.46
C PRO A 499 -3.15 11.09 14.88
N THR A 500 -4.13 10.87 14.01
CA THR A 500 -5.13 9.80 14.06
C THR A 500 -5.13 8.95 12.79
N PHE A 501 -4.27 9.25 11.81
CA PHE A 501 -4.12 8.48 10.57
C PHE A 501 -2.64 8.26 10.26
N ARG A 502 -2.23 7.00 10.11
CA ARG A 502 -0.87 6.63 9.67
C ARG A 502 -0.55 7.13 8.27
N SER A 503 0.74 7.20 7.93
CA SER A 503 1.17 7.43 6.55
C SER A 503 1.29 6.11 5.78
N PHE A 504 1.28 6.20 4.45
CA PHE A 504 1.42 5.07 3.52
C PHE A 504 2.36 5.44 2.37
N LEU A 505 2.96 4.43 1.74
CA LEU A 505 3.75 4.59 0.52
C LEU A 505 3.06 5.48 -0.52
N PRO A 506 3.80 6.34 -1.25
CA PRO A 506 3.25 7.10 -2.36
C PRO A 506 2.66 6.19 -3.46
N VAL A 507 1.44 6.47 -3.93
CA VAL A 507 0.71 5.66 -4.92
C VAL A 507 0.33 6.46 -6.17
N SER A 508 -0.06 5.79 -7.26
CA SER A 508 -0.47 6.46 -8.52
C SER A 508 -1.86 7.09 -8.48
N VAL A 509 -2.63 6.88 -7.41
CA VAL A 509 -3.97 7.43 -7.24
C VAL A 509 -3.94 8.71 -6.41
N THR A 510 -4.73 9.71 -6.80
CA THR A 510 -4.74 11.02 -6.13
C THR A 510 -5.70 11.11 -4.95
N ASN A 511 -6.48 10.06 -4.70
CA ASN A 511 -7.45 9.99 -3.63
C ASN A 511 -6.98 9.08 -2.49
N ARG A 512 -7.36 9.45 -1.26
CA ARG A 512 -7.17 8.60 -0.07
C ARG A 512 -8.44 8.58 0.77
N TYR A 513 -8.83 7.39 1.19
CA TYR A 513 -9.93 7.18 2.13
C TYR A 513 -9.42 7.21 3.57
N PHE A 514 -10.22 7.77 4.47
CA PHE A 514 -9.91 7.92 5.89
C PHE A 514 -11.06 7.36 6.74
N PRO A 515 -10.86 6.18 7.39
CA PRO A 515 -9.74 5.23 7.28
C PRO A 515 -9.67 4.54 5.91
N ALA A 516 -8.71 3.62 5.74
CA ALA A 516 -8.62 2.77 4.55
C ALA A 516 -9.99 2.19 4.16
N PHE A 517 -10.33 2.28 2.87
CA PHE A 517 -11.68 1.98 2.39
C PHE A 517 -12.15 0.55 2.70
N SER A 518 -11.23 -0.42 2.69
CA SER A 518 -11.51 -1.81 3.09
C SER A 518 -11.99 -1.93 4.54
N ARG A 519 -11.54 -1.04 5.44
CA ARG A 519 -12.01 -0.94 6.84
C ARG A 519 -13.42 -0.35 6.92
N VAL A 520 -13.68 0.68 6.12
CA VAL A 520 -15.01 1.31 6.04
C VAL A 520 -16.07 0.31 5.54
N LEU A 521 -15.73 -0.53 4.56
CA LEU A 521 -16.64 -1.56 4.03
C LEU A 521 -17.09 -2.58 5.09
N VAL A 522 -16.28 -2.81 6.11
CA VAL A 522 -16.62 -3.70 7.24
C VAL A 522 -17.06 -2.92 8.48
N GLY A 523 -17.36 -1.62 8.37
CA GLY A 523 -17.82 -0.79 9.50
C GLY A 523 -16.75 -0.42 10.51
N GLN A 524 -15.47 -0.71 10.24
CA GLN A 524 -14.35 -0.34 11.10
C GLN A 524 -13.91 1.10 10.82
N LEU A 525 -14.40 2.05 11.61
CA LEU A 525 -14.00 3.47 11.54
C LEU A 525 -12.86 3.85 12.49
N THR A 526 -12.46 2.90 13.36
CA THR A 526 -11.36 3.04 14.30
C THR A 526 -10.55 1.74 14.32
N THR A 527 -9.25 1.87 14.14
CA THR A 527 -8.21 0.84 14.28
C THR A 527 -7.09 1.41 15.16
N THR A 528 -6.09 0.60 15.48
CA THR A 528 -4.91 1.07 16.24
C THR A 528 -4.22 2.28 15.60
N TRP A 529 -4.23 2.39 14.26
CA TRP A 529 -3.42 3.36 13.52
C TRP A 529 -4.22 4.35 12.65
N GLU A 530 -5.53 4.15 12.52
CA GLU A 530 -6.43 5.05 11.80
C GLU A 530 -7.77 5.18 12.55
N SER A 531 -8.27 6.40 12.76
CA SER A 531 -9.55 6.64 13.42
C SER A 531 -10.22 7.94 12.96
N VAL A 532 -11.52 7.88 12.66
CA VAL A 532 -12.35 9.09 12.50
C VAL A 532 -12.56 9.77 13.85
N SER A 533 -12.73 11.09 13.85
CA SER A 533 -12.96 11.81 15.12
C SER A 533 -14.43 11.82 15.52
N ASN A 534 -14.71 11.53 16.78
CA ASN A 534 -16.00 11.67 17.46
C ASN A 534 -16.12 12.97 18.28
N ILE A 535 -15.15 13.86 18.15
CA ILE A 535 -15.14 15.19 18.78
C ILE A 535 -14.89 16.27 17.72
N GLY A 536 -15.21 17.51 18.06
CA GLY A 536 -14.89 18.64 17.18
C GLY A 536 -13.40 18.94 17.22
N ARG A 537 -12.74 18.92 16.06
CA ARG A 537 -11.34 19.32 15.88
C ARG A 537 -11.04 19.63 14.43
N SER A 538 -9.98 20.40 14.19
CA SER A 538 -9.37 20.52 12.87
C SER A 538 -8.39 19.36 12.66
N LEU A 539 -8.40 18.79 11.46
CA LEU A 539 -7.46 17.81 10.97
C LEU A 539 -6.71 18.47 9.80
N ASN A 540 -5.40 18.54 9.90
CA ASN A 540 -4.56 19.16 8.88
C ASN A 540 -4.01 18.07 7.98
N PHE A 541 -4.23 18.16 6.67
CA PHE A 541 -3.73 17.20 5.69
C PHE A 541 -2.87 17.88 4.65
N VAL A 542 -1.91 17.13 4.11
CA VAL A 542 -1.04 17.56 3.02
C VAL A 542 -1.07 16.54 1.90
N PHE A 543 -1.25 17.03 0.68
CA PHE A 543 -1.15 16.25 -0.55
C PHE A 543 0.20 16.54 -1.20
N THR A 544 1.07 15.53 -1.28
CA THR A 544 2.43 15.65 -1.84
C THR A 544 2.51 14.84 -3.13
N ALA A 545 2.91 15.49 -4.23
CA ALA A 545 3.21 14.84 -5.51
C ALA A 545 4.72 14.74 -5.73
N ARG A 546 5.14 13.62 -6.32
CA ARG A 546 6.51 13.33 -6.76
C ARG A 546 6.46 13.06 -8.26
N ASP A 547 7.27 13.77 -9.05
CA ASP A 547 7.35 13.55 -10.50
C ASP A 547 8.06 12.24 -10.87
N ASN A 548 8.84 11.66 -9.95
CA ASN A 548 9.69 10.48 -10.15
C ASN A 548 10.62 10.62 -11.37
N ALA A 549 10.98 11.84 -11.75
CA ALA A 549 11.85 12.07 -12.88
C ALA A 549 13.26 11.48 -12.64
N SER A 550 14.02 11.32 -13.72
CA SER A 550 15.37 10.74 -13.66
C SER A 550 16.30 11.51 -12.73
N SER A 551 17.42 10.88 -12.33
CA SER A 551 18.43 11.47 -11.48
C SER A 551 18.86 12.88 -11.94
N GLY A 552 18.81 13.86 -11.04
CA GLY A 552 19.12 15.27 -11.33
C GLY A 552 17.92 16.11 -11.79
N LEU A 553 16.78 15.48 -12.10
CA LEU A 553 15.57 16.16 -12.60
C LEU A 553 14.36 16.06 -11.67
N ALA A 554 14.38 15.13 -10.72
CA ALA A 554 13.26 14.85 -9.83
C ALA A 554 12.87 16.05 -8.95
N GLN A 555 11.57 16.22 -8.79
CA GLN A 555 10.95 17.27 -7.99
C GLN A 555 9.73 16.78 -7.24
N THR A 556 9.52 17.44 -6.10
CA THR A 556 8.35 17.29 -5.25
C THR A 556 7.62 18.61 -5.11
N ASN A 557 6.31 18.56 -4.95
CA ASN A 557 5.52 19.72 -4.56
C ASN A 557 4.33 19.26 -3.72
N SER A 558 3.80 20.17 -2.91
CA SER A 558 2.74 19.86 -1.96
C SER A 558 1.73 20.99 -1.87
N ASP A 559 0.52 20.64 -1.44
CA ASP A 559 -0.52 21.58 -1.06
C ASP A 559 -1.24 21.06 0.19
N ALA A 560 -1.73 21.97 1.03
CA ALA A 560 -2.40 21.60 2.28
C ALA A 560 -3.90 21.89 2.22
N MET A 561 -4.66 21.11 2.97
CA MET A 561 -6.08 21.37 3.22
C MET A 561 -6.44 21.07 4.67
N VAL A 562 -7.53 21.68 5.14
CA VAL A 562 -8.07 21.50 6.48
C VAL A 562 -9.43 20.82 6.42
N VAL A 563 -9.58 19.75 7.21
CA VAL A 563 -10.86 19.09 7.47
C VAL A 563 -11.29 19.44 8.90
N THR A 564 -12.35 20.22 9.03
CA THR A 564 -12.93 20.59 10.33
C THR A 564 -14.05 19.62 10.68
N VAL A 565 -13.91 18.88 11.77
CA VAL A 565 -14.95 18.01 12.31
C VAL A 565 -15.90 18.83 13.16
N ASP A 566 -17.19 18.85 12.80
CA ASP A 566 -18.24 19.53 13.56
C ASP A 566 -18.78 18.61 14.66
N ALA A 567 -18.64 19.02 15.93
CA ALA A 567 -19.08 18.25 17.09
C ALA A 567 -20.61 18.09 17.20
N ALA A 568 -21.37 18.99 16.58
CA ALA A 568 -22.83 19.05 16.65
C ALA A 568 -23.52 18.27 15.52
N LYS A 569 -22.79 17.78 14.53
CA LYS A 569 -23.32 17.10 13.34
C LYS A 569 -22.83 15.66 13.26
N GLY A 570 -23.69 14.78 12.74
CA GLY A 570 -23.37 13.38 12.52
C GLY A 570 -23.67 12.43 13.69
N PRO A 571 -23.41 11.13 13.52
CA PRO A 571 -22.78 10.53 12.32
C PRO A 571 -23.71 10.51 11.10
N PHE A 572 -23.14 10.57 9.89
CA PHE A 572 -23.88 10.32 8.65
C PHE A 572 -23.80 8.82 8.34
N ALA A 573 -24.94 8.13 8.27
CA ALA A 573 -24.95 6.67 8.16
C ALA A 573 -26.10 6.18 7.29
N VAL A 574 -25.84 5.20 6.40
CA VAL A 574 -26.92 4.51 5.68
C VAL A 574 -27.64 3.59 6.67
N THR A 575 -28.97 3.69 6.75
CA THR A 575 -29.79 2.90 7.69
C THR A 575 -30.56 1.77 7.01
N SER A 576 -30.70 1.81 5.69
CA SER A 576 -31.32 0.75 4.89
C SER A 576 -30.30 -0.21 4.28
N GLN A 577 -30.78 -1.38 3.82
CA GLN A 577 -29.95 -2.40 3.16
C GLN A 577 -28.80 -2.93 4.03
N ASN A 578 -29.05 -2.98 5.34
CA ASN A 578 -28.12 -3.39 6.39
C ASN A 578 -28.48 -4.78 6.98
N THR A 579 -29.30 -5.55 6.28
CA THR A 579 -29.71 -6.90 6.72
C THR A 579 -29.31 -7.93 5.67
N ALA A 580 -28.76 -9.05 6.14
CA ALA A 580 -28.44 -10.18 5.28
C ALA A 580 -29.69 -10.73 4.58
N GLY A 581 -29.51 -11.25 3.37
CA GLY A 581 -30.59 -11.89 2.60
C GLY A 581 -31.47 -10.95 1.79
N ILE A 582 -31.22 -9.64 1.81
CA ILE A 582 -31.97 -8.69 0.98
C ILE A 582 -31.72 -8.98 -0.51
N GLY A 583 -32.81 -9.13 -1.27
CA GLY A 583 -32.81 -9.28 -2.71
C GLY A 583 -33.84 -8.38 -3.36
N TRP A 584 -33.39 -7.48 -4.23
CA TRP A 584 -34.27 -6.60 -4.98
C TRP A 584 -34.78 -7.30 -6.24
N VAL A 585 -36.09 -7.22 -6.47
CA VAL A 585 -36.64 -7.58 -7.78
C VAL A 585 -36.18 -6.54 -8.81
N LEU A 586 -35.69 -6.98 -9.97
CA LEU A 586 -35.18 -6.09 -11.00
C LEU A 586 -36.26 -5.09 -11.46
N GLY A 587 -35.89 -3.82 -11.56
CA GLY A 587 -36.82 -2.75 -11.97
C GLY A 587 -37.89 -2.37 -10.95
N SER A 588 -37.92 -2.98 -9.76
CA SER A 588 -38.82 -2.58 -8.67
C SER A 588 -38.37 -1.28 -8.00
N SER A 589 -39.31 -0.56 -7.39
CA SER A 589 -38.99 0.60 -6.55
C SER A 589 -38.43 0.15 -5.21
N GLN A 590 -37.39 0.84 -4.73
CA GLN A 590 -36.70 0.55 -3.47
C GLN A 590 -36.52 1.85 -2.69
N THR A 591 -36.80 1.81 -1.40
CA THR A 591 -36.59 2.96 -0.51
C THR A 591 -35.23 2.85 0.16
N ILE A 592 -34.39 3.86 -0.05
CA ILE A 592 -33.07 3.99 0.57
C ILE A 592 -33.20 5.03 1.68
N THR A 593 -32.74 4.71 2.89
CA THR A 593 -32.79 5.61 4.05
C THR A 593 -31.43 5.80 4.68
N TRP A 594 -31.20 6.98 5.25
CA TRP A 594 -29.97 7.34 5.95
C TRP A 594 -30.22 8.35 7.06
N ASP A 595 -29.33 8.35 8.04
CA ASP A 595 -29.33 9.32 9.13
C ASP A 595 -28.68 10.62 8.67
N VAL A 596 -29.50 11.67 8.49
CA VAL A 596 -29.01 13.00 8.10
C VAL A 596 -28.22 13.65 9.23
N ASN A 597 -28.68 13.55 10.48
CA ASN A 597 -28.04 14.11 11.68
C ASN A 597 -27.50 15.54 11.52
N GLY A 598 -28.30 16.39 10.86
CA GLY A 598 -28.01 17.81 10.62
C GLY A 598 -26.93 18.09 9.57
N THR A 599 -26.41 17.07 8.88
CA THR A 599 -25.38 17.21 7.84
C THR A 599 -25.85 17.99 6.62
N ASN A 600 -27.16 18.03 6.38
CA ASN A 600 -27.78 18.80 5.31
C ASN A 600 -27.56 20.32 5.39
N SER A 601 -27.16 20.84 6.56
CA SER A 601 -26.79 22.24 6.71
C SER A 601 -25.29 22.50 6.54
N LEU A 602 -24.46 21.48 6.31
CA LEU A 602 -23.04 21.66 6.02
C LEU A 602 -22.87 22.19 4.58
N PRO A 603 -21.84 23.01 4.31
CA PRO A 603 -21.54 23.45 2.96
C PRO A 603 -21.40 22.28 1.98
N GLY A 604 -22.09 22.37 0.83
CA GLY A 604 -22.05 21.32 -0.20
C GLY A 604 -22.86 20.06 0.12
N SER A 605 -23.63 20.04 1.22
CA SER A 605 -24.33 18.84 1.70
C SER A 605 -25.85 18.92 1.71
N THR A 606 -26.44 19.94 1.07
CA THR A 606 -27.90 20.06 0.92
C THR A 606 -28.51 18.93 0.08
N ASN A 607 -27.71 18.38 -0.84
CA ASN A 607 -28.09 17.32 -1.74
C ASN A 607 -27.03 16.21 -1.74
N VAL A 608 -27.48 14.98 -1.96
CA VAL A 608 -26.65 13.76 -2.01
C VAL A 608 -26.79 13.04 -3.35
N ASN A 609 -25.79 12.22 -3.64
CA ASN A 609 -25.81 11.19 -4.67
C ASN A 609 -25.92 9.82 -4.00
N ILE A 610 -26.71 8.93 -4.59
CA ILE A 610 -26.84 7.54 -4.19
C ILE A 610 -26.25 6.69 -5.29
N LYS A 611 -25.16 5.99 -4.97
CA LYS A 611 -24.44 5.11 -5.90
C LYS A 611 -24.56 3.66 -5.50
N LEU A 612 -24.40 2.79 -6.49
CA LEU A 612 -24.45 1.35 -6.37
C LEU A 612 -23.13 0.74 -6.84
N SER A 613 -22.64 -0.19 -6.02
CA SER A 613 -21.62 -1.17 -6.36
C SER A 613 -22.28 -2.50 -6.70
N THR A 614 -21.67 -3.27 -7.60
CA THR A 614 -22.02 -4.68 -7.89
C THR A 614 -20.86 -5.64 -7.67
N ASP A 615 -19.74 -5.15 -7.13
CA ASP A 615 -18.48 -5.84 -6.90
C ASP A 615 -18.11 -5.88 -5.40
N GLY A 616 -19.12 -5.92 -4.53
CA GLY A 616 -18.94 -6.00 -3.08
C GLY A 616 -18.48 -4.71 -2.41
N GLY A 617 -18.53 -3.59 -3.13
CA GLY A 617 -18.12 -2.28 -2.68
C GLY A 617 -16.78 -1.82 -3.24
N LEU A 618 -16.05 -2.63 -4.03
CA LEU A 618 -14.75 -2.21 -4.59
C LEU A 618 -14.86 -0.96 -5.46
N THR A 619 -15.92 -0.83 -6.24
CA THR A 619 -16.23 0.35 -7.05
C THR A 619 -17.71 0.70 -7.01
N PHE A 620 -18.05 1.99 -7.23
CA PHE A 620 -19.44 2.49 -7.26
C PHE A 620 -19.78 3.21 -8.58
N PRO A 621 -19.75 2.51 -9.74
CA PRO A 621 -19.91 3.14 -11.04
C PRO A 621 -21.37 3.50 -11.39
N ILE A 622 -22.37 2.93 -10.72
CA ILE A 622 -23.78 3.09 -11.06
C ILE A 622 -24.39 4.18 -10.17
N ILE A 623 -24.95 5.24 -10.76
CA ILE A 623 -25.71 6.26 -10.04
C ILE A 623 -27.19 5.85 -10.02
N LEU A 624 -27.75 5.65 -8.82
CA LEU A 624 -29.18 5.34 -8.63
C LEU A 624 -30.02 6.61 -8.51
N ALA A 625 -29.49 7.63 -7.84
CA ALA A 625 -30.07 8.97 -7.77
C ALA A 625 -28.94 9.99 -7.68
N SER A 626 -29.11 11.14 -8.34
CA SER A 626 -28.15 12.25 -8.32
C SER A 626 -28.83 13.52 -7.83
N ASN A 627 -28.11 14.29 -7.03
CA ASN A 627 -28.58 15.60 -6.56
C ASN A 627 -29.95 15.56 -5.86
N THR A 628 -30.28 14.47 -5.16
CA THR A 628 -31.52 14.38 -4.36
C THR A 628 -31.34 15.11 -3.02
N PRO A 629 -32.39 15.73 -2.42
CA PRO A 629 -32.30 16.35 -1.11
C PRO A 629 -31.68 15.44 -0.04
N ASN A 630 -30.85 15.99 0.81
CA ASN A 630 -30.33 15.31 1.99
C ASN A 630 -31.37 15.34 3.13
N ASP A 631 -32.48 14.62 2.96
CA ASP A 631 -33.62 14.61 3.90
C ASP A 631 -33.86 13.25 4.59
N GLY A 632 -33.06 12.25 4.26
CA GLY A 632 -33.00 10.96 4.94
C GLY A 632 -33.71 9.81 4.23
N SER A 633 -34.36 10.06 3.08
CA SER A 633 -35.04 9.01 2.33
C SER A 633 -35.16 9.34 0.83
N GLU A 634 -34.86 8.38 -0.02
CA GLU A 634 -35.06 8.48 -1.48
C GLU A 634 -35.66 7.18 -2.02
N VAL A 635 -36.56 7.28 -3.00
CA VAL A 635 -37.10 6.11 -3.70
C VAL A 635 -36.39 5.97 -5.05
N ILE A 636 -35.60 4.90 -5.19
CA ILE A 636 -34.88 4.59 -6.42
C ILE A 636 -35.52 3.42 -7.15
N ARG A 637 -35.11 3.21 -8.40
CA ARG A 637 -35.47 2.02 -9.17
C ARG A 637 -34.30 1.04 -9.21
N ALA A 638 -34.56 -0.21 -8.84
CA ALA A 638 -33.55 -1.27 -8.92
C ALA A 638 -33.08 -1.43 -10.37
N PRO A 639 -31.76 -1.56 -10.63
CA PRO A 639 -31.25 -1.79 -11.97
C PRO A 639 -31.85 -3.04 -12.62
N ALA A 640 -31.82 -3.08 -13.96
CA ALA A 640 -32.30 -4.21 -14.74
C ALA A 640 -31.26 -5.35 -14.87
N THR A 641 -30.06 -5.16 -14.33
CA THR A 641 -28.97 -6.14 -14.37
C THR A 641 -28.86 -6.83 -13.02
N ALA A 642 -28.92 -8.16 -13.01
CA ALA A 642 -28.78 -8.95 -11.80
C ALA A 642 -27.33 -8.92 -11.28
N ALA A 643 -27.17 -8.91 -9.96
CA ALA A 643 -25.88 -8.84 -9.28
C ALA A 643 -25.96 -9.46 -7.88
N LYS A 644 -24.88 -10.12 -7.43
CA LYS A 644 -24.85 -10.94 -6.20
C LYS A 644 -24.25 -10.24 -4.98
N SER A 645 -23.48 -9.17 -5.18
CA SER A 645 -22.75 -8.51 -4.11
C SER A 645 -22.84 -7.00 -4.27
N CYS A 646 -23.99 -6.45 -3.89
CA CYS A 646 -24.30 -5.04 -4.05
C CYS A 646 -24.07 -4.25 -2.77
N ARG A 647 -23.55 -3.03 -2.91
CA ARG A 647 -23.42 -2.06 -1.82
C ARG A 647 -23.94 -0.71 -2.27
N ILE A 648 -24.47 0.07 -1.34
CA ILE A 648 -24.92 1.44 -1.56
C ILE A 648 -23.94 2.37 -0.90
N LEU A 649 -23.52 3.40 -1.64
CA LEU A 649 -22.75 4.53 -1.11
C LEU A 649 -23.60 5.79 -1.28
N ILE A 650 -23.73 6.56 -0.20
CA ILE A 650 -24.36 7.88 -0.19
C ILE A 650 -23.27 8.91 0.10
N GLU A 651 -23.15 9.90 -0.78
CA GLU A 651 -22.19 11.00 -0.65
C GLU A 651 -22.89 12.34 -0.92
N PRO A 652 -22.52 13.42 -0.22
CA PRO A 652 -22.88 14.79 -0.59
C PRO A 652 -22.40 15.18 -1.98
N THR A 653 -23.10 16.11 -2.61
CA THR A 653 -22.73 16.64 -3.94
C THR A 653 -21.51 17.55 -3.94
N GLY A 654 -21.15 18.15 -2.79
CA GLY A 654 -20.05 19.10 -2.67
C GLY A 654 -19.27 19.01 -1.36
N ASN A 655 -19.21 17.84 -0.73
CA ASN A 655 -18.46 17.57 0.50
C ASN A 655 -17.77 16.20 0.40
N VAL A 656 -16.86 15.89 1.32
CA VAL A 656 -15.94 14.73 1.26
C VAL A 656 -16.33 13.55 2.14
N PHE A 657 -17.29 13.72 3.05
CA PHE A 657 -17.79 12.61 3.87
C PHE A 657 -18.73 11.71 3.06
N TYR A 658 -18.84 10.44 3.44
CA TYR A 658 -19.75 9.50 2.79
C TYR A 658 -20.21 8.44 3.78
N ALA A 659 -21.22 7.66 3.39
CA ALA A 659 -21.66 6.49 4.13
C ALA A 659 -21.89 5.31 3.19
N VAL A 660 -21.59 4.11 3.66
CA VAL A 660 -21.87 2.86 2.95
C VAL A 660 -22.78 2.02 3.82
N ASN A 661 -23.75 1.32 3.22
CA ASN A 661 -24.56 0.32 3.94
C ASN A 661 -23.65 -0.77 4.53
N SER A 662 -24.00 -1.38 5.65
CA SER A 662 -23.11 -2.30 6.39
C SER A 662 -23.04 -3.71 5.82
N THR A 663 -24.08 -4.19 5.13
CA THR A 663 -24.16 -5.57 4.62
C THR A 663 -24.39 -5.60 3.10
N PRO A 664 -23.78 -6.53 2.35
CA PRO A 664 -24.11 -6.69 0.94
C PRO A 664 -25.55 -7.17 0.74
N PHE A 665 -26.14 -6.82 -0.42
CA PHE A 665 -27.46 -7.30 -0.86
C PHE A 665 -27.40 -7.74 -2.32
N THR A 666 -28.52 -8.24 -2.86
CA THR A 666 -28.58 -8.78 -4.24
C THR A 666 -29.60 -8.06 -5.11
N LEU A 667 -29.40 -8.13 -6.43
CA LEU A 667 -30.34 -7.73 -7.46
C LEU A 667 -30.74 -8.97 -8.27
N GLY A 668 -32.03 -9.29 -8.32
CA GLY A 668 -32.55 -10.40 -9.10
C GLY A 668 -32.26 -11.78 -8.52
N TYR A 669 -31.88 -11.88 -7.24
CA TYR A 669 -31.69 -13.15 -6.54
C TYR A 669 -32.39 -13.15 -5.17
N THR A 670 -32.81 -14.32 -4.72
CA THR A 670 -33.01 -14.63 -3.30
C THR A 670 -31.79 -15.36 -2.78
N VAL A 671 -31.43 -15.08 -1.53
CA VAL A 671 -30.22 -15.60 -0.91
C VAL A 671 -30.59 -16.58 0.19
N GLU A 672 -29.99 -17.77 0.14
CA GLU A 672 -30.01 -18.73 1.24
C GLU A 672 -28.61 -18.81 1.84
N THR A 673 -28.45 -18.41 3.09
CA THR A 673 -27.15 -18.42 3.79
C THR A 673 -27.09 -19.57 4.78
N THR A 674 -26.01 -20.34 4.73
CA THR A 674 -25.70 -21.39 5.70
C THR A 674 -24.35 -21.14 6.34
N CYS A 675 -24.28 -21.17 7.67
CA CYS A 675 -23.04 -21.02 8.43
C CYS A 675 -22.65 -22.35 9.05
N ASN A 676 -21.45 -22.84 8.72
CA ASN A 676 -20.90 -24.09 9.24
C ASN A 676 -19.59 -23.83 9.95
N SER A 677 -19.37 -24.53 11.06
CA SER A 677 -18.12 -24.44 11.83
C SER A 677 -17.26 -25.68 11.61
N TYR A 678 -15.97 -25.46 11.39
CA TYR A 678 -14.96 -26.49 11.13
C TYR A 678 -13.81 -26.32 12.11
N SER A 679 -13.48 -27.38 12.86
CA SER A 679 -12.47 -27.32 13.91
C SER A 679 -11.14 -27.90 13.44
N PHE A 680 -10.05 -27.22 13.78
CA PHE A 680 -8.69 -27.76 13.64
C PHE A 680 -8.41 -28.73 14.79
N SER A 681 -7.66 -29.80 14.52
CA SER A 681 -7.24 -30.74 15.56
C SER A 681 -6.24 -30.06 16.50
N ALA A 682 -6.64 -29.86 17.76
CA ALA A 682 -5.89 -29.20 18.84
C ALA A 682 -5.96 -30.07 20.13
N PRO A 683 -5.02 -29.93 21.09
CA PRO A 683 -4.00 -28.89 21.21
C PRO A 683 -2.72 -29.18 20.41
N TYR A 684 -1.94 -28.13 20.14
CA TYR A 684 -0.57 -28.22 19.60
C TYR A 684 0.28 -27.03 20.04
N SER A 685 1.60 -27.25 20.15
CA SER A 685 2.53 -26.20 20.53
C SER A 685 2.67 -25.13 19.43
N ILE A 686 2.90 -23.89 19.85
CA ILE A 686 3.34 -22.80 18.98
C ILE A 686 4.88 -22.89 18.93
N PRO A 687 5.48 -23.20 17.77
CA PRO A 687 6.93 -23.37 17.70
C PRO A 687 7.64 -22.03 17.55
N GLU A 688 8.75 -21.88 18.28
CA GLU A 688 9.77 -20.86 18.04
C GLU A 688 10.34 -21.04 16.62
N SER A 689 9.95 -20.17 15.70
CA SER A 689 10.32 -20.27 14.29
C SER A 689 10.13 -18.97 13.52
N GLN A 690 11.06 -18.69 12.61
CA GLN A 690 10.88 -17.67 11.58
C GLN A 690 9.95 -18.14 10.45
N THR A 691 9.43 -19.37 10.48
CA THR A 691 8.40 -19.88 9.55
C THR A 691 7.13 -20.26 10.26
N TYR A 692 6.01 -20.10 9.57
CA TYR A 692 4.74 -20.59 10.05
C TYR A 692 4.71 -22.11 10.07
N ALA A 693 4.37 -22.68 11.23
CA ALA A 693 3.80 -24.02 11.29
C ALA A 693 2.39 -23.98 10.73
N GLU A 694 1.97 -25.09 10.10
CA GLU A 694 0.66 -25.18 9.46
C GLU A 694 -0.20 -26.28 10.12
N ARG A 695 -1.50 -26.01 10.24
CA ARG A 695 -2.55 -26.99 10.47
C ARG A 695 -3.62 -26.79 9.41
N THR A 696 -4.22 -27.88 8.97
CA THR A 696 -5.19 -27.83 7.87
C THR A 696 -6.50 -28.47 8.25
N ILE A 697 -7.57 -27.97 7.66
CA ILE A 697 -8.89 -28.59 7.65
C ILE A 697 -9.38 -28.63 6.20
N VAL A 698 -10.27 -29.58 5.91
CA VAL A 698 -10.91 -29.69 4.59
C VAL A 698 -12.36 -29.29 4.75
N VAL A 699 -12.75 -28.23 4.05
CA VAL A 699 -14.14 -27.79 3.95
C VAL A 699 -14.76 -28.50 2.74
N PRO A 700 -15.89 -29.21 2.92
CA PRO A 700 -16.55 -29.93 1.84
C PRO A 700 -17.06 -28.98 0.76
N ALA A 701 -17.44 -29.53 -0.40
CA ALA A 701 -18.06 -28.75 -1.47
C ALA A 701 -19.36 -28.09 -0.97
N THR A 702 -19.53 -26.82 -1.30
CA THR A 702 -20.74 -26.03 -1.03
C THR A 702 -21.20 -25.37 -2.32
N ASP A 703 -22.52 -25.26 -2.51
CA ASP A 703 -23.10 -24.63 -3.71
C ASP A 703 -23.12 -23.09 -3.64
N GLY A 704 -22.53 -22.50 -2.58
CA GLY A 704 -22.52 -21.08 -2.30
C GLY A 704 -21.12 -20.45 -2.24
N GLU A 705 -21.10 -19.13 -2.38
CA GLU A 705 -19.92 -18.28 -2.23
C GLU A 705 -19.83 -17.80 -0.77
N ILE A 706 -18.61 -17.58 -0.26
CA ILE A 706 -18.39 -17.06 1.10
C ILE A 706 -18.98 -15.65 1.23
N THR A 707 -19.72 -15.40 2.31
CA THR A 707 -20.25 -14.08 2.64
C THR A 707 -19.76 -13.53 3.97
N ASP A 708 -19.32 -14.41 4.86
CA ASP A 708 -18.78 -14.04 6.16
C ASP A 708 -17.92 -15.16 6.73
N VAL A 709 -16.88 -14.80 7.48
CA VAL A 709 -15.95 -15.74 8.12
C VAL A 709 -15.63 -15.24 9.51
N ASN A 710 -15.87 -16.07 10.52
CA ASN A 710 -15.42 -15.84 11.89
C ASN A 710 -14.38 -16.89 12.28
N PHE A 711 -13.37 -16.50 13.07
CA PHE A 711 -12.31 -17.42 13.49
C PHE A 711 -12.19 -17.47 15.01
N ASN A 712 -12.38 -18.65 15.60
CA ASN A 712 -12.23 -18.85 17.04
C ASN A 712 -10.85 -19.45 17.33
N VAL A 713 -10.12 -18.88 18.27
CA VAL A 713 -8.86 -19.44 18.77
C VAL A 713 -8.71 -19.23 20.26
N SER A 714 -8.26 -20.28 20.96
CA SER A 714 -7.77 -20.18 22.33
C SER A 714 -6.31 -20.57 22.33
N PHE A 715 -5.47 -19.71 22.89
CA PHE A 715 -4.05 -19.99 23.01
C PHE A 715 -3.45 -19.38 24.27
N THR A 716 -2.37 -19.98 24.74
CA THR A 716 -1.59 -19.55 25.89
C THR A 716 -0.15 -19.33 25.46
N HIS A 717 0.44 -18.21 25.85
CA HIS A 717 1.86 -17.93 25.59
C HIS A 717 2.49 -17.19 26.77
N THR A 718 3.76 -17.50 27.01
CA THR A 718 4.60 -16.83 28.01
C THR A 718 4.95 -15.40 27.62
N TYR A 719 5.13 -15.12 26.33
CA TYR A 719 5.33 -13.78 25.79
C TYR A 719 4.46 -13.56 24.55
N ILE A 720 3.26 -12.98 24.72
CA ILE A 720 2.26 -12.95 23.63
C ILE A 720 2.71 -12.12 22.42
N SER A 721 3.54 -11.09 22.59
CA SER A 721 4.02 -10.28 21.47
C SER A 721 4.92 -11.01 20.48
N ASP A 722 5.32 -12.25 20.77
CA ASP A 722 6.10 -13.02 19.81
C ASP A 722 5.22 -13.85 18.86
N VAL A 723 3.94 -14.02 19.21
CA VAL A 723 2.99 -14.86 18.49
C VAL A 723 2.48 -14.17 17.24
N GLN A 724 2.40 -14.93 16.15
CA GLN A 724 1.66 -14.56 14.95
C GLN A 724 0.75 -15.71 14.53
N ILE A 725 -0.50 -15.38 14.17
CA ILE A 725 -1.51 -16.34 13.73
C ILE A 725 -2.19 -15.76 12.48
N GLU A 726 -2.23 -16.54 11.40
CA GLU A 726 -2.89 -16.19 10.14
C GLU A 726 -3.71 -17.38 9.61
N VAL A 727 -4.73 -17.08 8.82
CA VAL A 727 -5.58 -18.07 8.14
C VAL A 727 -5.47 -17.88 6.63
N VAL A 728 -5.38 -19.00 5.90
CA VAL A 728 -5.23 -19.03 4.45
C VAL A 728 -6.38 -19.81 3.82
N SER A 729 -7.07 -19.20 2.85
CA SER A 729 -8.15 -19.83 2.09
C SER A 729 -7.61 -20.83 1.05
N PRO A 730 -8.45 -21.72 0.51
CA PRO A 730 -8.07 -22.63 -0.58
C PRO A 730 -7.56 -21.92 -1.84
N LYS A 731 -7.96 -20.66 -2.07
CA LYS A 731 -7.49 -19.83 -3.18
C LYS A 731 -6.11 -19.20 -2.92
N GLY A 732 -5.64 -19.24 -1.68
CA GLY A 732 -4.36 -18.66 -1.26
C GLY A 732 -4.48 -17.24 -0.68
N THR A 733 -5.70 -16.74 -0.45
CA THR A 733 -5.91 -15.48 0.27
C THR A 733 -5.51 -15.66 1.72
N THR A 734 -4.72 -14.73 2.27
CA THR A 734 -4.19 -14.82 3.65
C THR A 734 -4.69 -13.65 4.47
N VAL A 735 -5.23 -13.93 5.66
CA VAL A 735 -5.66 -12.92 6.63
C VAL A 735 -4.92 -13.17 7.95
N LYS A 736 -4.16 -12.16 8.40
CA LYS A 736 -3.56 -12.18 9.74
C LYS A 736 -4.63 -11.93 10.80
N LEU A 737 -4.71 -12.81 11.80
CA LEU A 737 -5.64 -12.72 12.91
C LEU A 737 -4.98 -12.05 14.11
N PHE A 738 -3.79 -12.54 14.47
CA PHE A 738 -2.97 -12.03 15.57
C PHE A 738 -1.58 -11.70 15.02
N ASP A 739 -1.07 -10.51 15.30
CA ASP A 739 0.26 -10.09 14.86
C ASP A 739 0.99 -9.35 16.00
N LYS A 740 1.70 -10.11 16.84
CA LYS A 740 2.61 -9.57 17.86
C LYS A 740 1.99 -8.56 18.84
N SER A 741 0.69 -8.67 19.09
CA SER A 741 -0.04 -7.78 20.00
C SER A 741 0.27 -8.10 21.47
N CYS A 742 -0.17 -7.23 22.38
CA CYS A 742 -0.16 -7.45 23.83
C CYS A 742 1.19 -7.42 24.56
N GLY A 743 2.28 -7.02 23.89
CA GLY A 743 3.59 -6.85 24.53
C GLY A 743 4.04 -8.08 25.32
N ALA A 744 4.77 -7.83 26.40
CA ALA A 744 5.33 -8.86 27.30
C ALA A 744 4.30 -9.64 28.15
N THR A 745 3.01 -9.59 27.81
CA THR A 745 1.96 -10.20 28.64
C THR A 745 2.06 -11.73 28.56
N ASN A 746 2.16 -12.36 29.74
CA ASN A 746 2.02 -13.81 29.91
C ASN A 746 0.58 -14.15 30.29
N THR A 747 -0.22 -14.65 29.35
CA THR A 747 -1.61 -15.03 29.62
C THR A 747 -2.15 -16.03 28.61
N SER A 748 -3.37 -16.50 28.87
CA SER A 748 -4.23 -17.18 27.91
C SER A 748 -5.21 -16.18 27.31
N LEU A 749 -5.44 -16.26 26.00
CA LEU A 749 -6.44 -15.48 25.27
C LEU A 749 -7.45 -16.43 24.64
N ILE A 750 -8.74 -16.10 24.78
CA ILE A 750 -9.86 -16.80 24.16
C ILE A 750 -10.54 -15.81 23.21
N LEU A 751 -10.27 -15.93 21.92
CA LEU A 751 -10.61 -14.93 20.92
C LEU A 751 -11.60 -15.49 19.89
N THR A 752 -12.62 -14.71 19.59
CA THR A 752 -13.47 -14.86 18.41
C THR A 752 -13.19 -13.68 17.49
N TYR A 753 -12.48 -13.92 16.39
CA TYR A 753 -12.22 -12.91 15.39
C TYR A 753 -13.44 -12.71 14.49
N ASP A 754 -13.87 -11.46 14.41
CA ASP A 754 -14.98 -10.97 13.61
C ASP A 754 -14.60 -9.54 13.17
N ASP A 755 -14.86 -9.17 11.91
CA ASP A 755 -14.56 -7.82 11.42
C ASP A 755 -15.37 -6.72 12.15
N LEU A 756 -16.45 -7.06 12.86
CA LEU A 756 -17.22 -6.16 13.72
C LEU A 756 -16.88 -6.30 15.22
N GLY A 757 -15.81 -7.02 15.55
CA GLY A 757 -15.37 -7.21 16.93
C GLY A 757 -14.92 -5.93 17.64
N GLY A 758 -14.66 -6.05 18.94
CA GLY A 758 -14.07 -4.98 19.74
C GLY A 758 -12.55 -4.91 19.61
N ALA A 759 -11.93 -3.93 20.28
CA ALA A 759 -10.49 -3.92 20.47
C ALA A 759 -10.05 -5.11 21.36
N LEU A 760 -8.88 -5.67 21.06
CA LEU A 760 -8.30 -6.76 21.84
C LEU A 760 -7.94 -6.32 23.26
N GLY A 761 -8.53 -7.00 24.25
CA GLY A 761 -8.19 -6.86 25.67
C GLY A 761 -7.10 -7.84 26.08
N CYS A 762 -5.85 -7.38 26.14
CA CYS A 762 -4.67 -8.23 26.38
C CYS A 762 -4.62 -8.91 27.76
N GLY A 763 -5.31 -8.37 28.78
CA GLY A 763 -5.43 -8.98 30.10
C GLY A 763 -6.73 -9.77 30.32
N VAL A 764 -7.56 -9.92 29.28
CA VAL A 764 -8.87 -10.56 29.37
C VAL A 764 -8.75 -12.01 28.97
N ASN A 765 -8.83 -12.90 29.96
CA ASN A 765 -8.73 -14.36 29.79
C ASN A 765 -10.08 -15.04 29.54
N THR A 766 -11.17 -14.28 29.50
CA THR A 766 -12.49 -14.75 29.08
C THR A 766 -12.68 -14.55 27.58
N SER A 767 -13.65 -15.27 26.99
CA SER A 767 -14.00 -15.09 25.58
C SER A 767 -14.27 -13.62 25.24
N GLN A 768 -13.65 -13.14 24.17
CA GLN A 768 -13.83 -11.80 23.62
C GLN A 768 -13.98 -11.88 22.10
N ILE A 769 -14.91 -11.08 21.56
CA ILE A 769 -15.07 -10.91 20.11
C ILE A 769 -14.21 -9.72 19.72
N VAL A 770 -13.20 -9.94 18.88
CA VAL A 770 -12.15 -8.96 18.59
C VAL A 770 -11.95 -8.78 17.09
N VAL A 771 -11.57 -7.58 16.69
CA VAL A 771 -11.17 -7.29 15.31
C VAL A 771 -9.84 -7.97 14.98
N PRO A 772 -9.75 -8.68 13.84
CA PRO A 772 -8.48 -9.24 13.36
C PRO A 772 -7.52 -8.13 12.90
N THR A 773 -6.22 -8.42 12.91
CA THR A 773 -5.22 -7.50 12.33
C THR A 773 -5.48 -7.26 10.83
N GLY A 774 -5.85 -8.30 10.08
CA GLY A 774 -6.31 -8.24 8.68
C GLY A 774 -7.80 -7.91 8.57
N VAL A 775 -8.41 -8.24 7.43
CA VAL A 775 -9.86 -8.10 7.19
C VAL A 775 -10.38 -9.46 6.71
N LEU A 776 -11.25 -10.11 7.48
CA LEU A 776 -11.80 -11.44 7.16
C LEU A 776 -12.71 -11.40 5.93
N ALA A 777 -13.38 -10.28 5.68
CA ALA A 777 -14.18 -10.04 4.47
C ALA A 777 -13.37 -10.12 3.17
N SER A 778 -12.03 -10.18 3.23
CA SER A 778 -11.19 -10.50 2.06
C SER A 778 -11.48 -11.88 1.46
N PHE A 779 -12.10 -12.79 2.23
CA PHE A 779 -12.57 -14.10 1.74
C PHE A 779 -13.91 -14.05 1.02
N ASN A 780 -14.65 -12.94 1.11
CA ASN A 780 -16.00 -12.85 0.55
C ASN A 780 -15.97 -12.97 -0.98
N GLY A 781 -16.90 -13.76 -1.53
CA GLY A 781 -16.98 -14.10 -2.94
C GLY A 781 -16.09 -15.27 -3.37
N GLU A 782 -15.23 -15.80 -2.48
CA GLU A 782 -14.47 -17.03 -2.77
C GLU A 782 -15.33 -18.28 -2.56
N SER A 783 -14.87 -19.41 -3.10
CA SER A 783 -15.45 -20.72 -2.73
C SER A 783 -14.91 -21.16 -1.38
N ALA A 784 -15.79 -21.60 -0.49
CA ALA A 784 -15.41 -22.18 0.80
C ALA A 784 -14.70 -23.54 0.64
N GLN A 785 -14.93 -24.23 -0.48
CA GLN A 785 -14.48 -25.60 -0.71
C GLN A 785 -12.96 -25.69 -0.77
N GLY A 786 -12.41 -26.66 -0.04
CA GLY A 786 -11.02 -27.08 -0.16
C GLY A 786 -10.26 -27.00 1.15
N THR A 787 -8.94 -26.93 1.05
CA THR A 787 -8.05 -26.97 2.21
C THR A 787 -7.81 -25.56 2.73
N TRP A 788 -8.33 -25.30 3.93
CA TRP A 788 -7.99 -24.10 4.70
C TRP A 788 -6.78 -24.39 5.57
N LYS A 789 -5.92 -23.38 5.75
CA LYS A 789 -4.72 -23.48 6.58
C LYS A 789 -4.78 -22.48 7.72
N LEU A 790 -4.55 -22.94 8.94
CA LEU A 790 -4.15 -22.11 10.06
C LEU A 790 -2.63 -22.15 10.15
N ARG A 791 -2.03 -20.97 10.12
CA ARG A 791 -0.61 -20.76 10.20
C ARG A 791 -0.28 -20.01 11.48
N PHE A 792 0.70 -20.49 12.21
CA PHE A 792 1.11 -19.87 13.47
C PHE A 792 2.60 -20.04 13.71
N ARG A 793 3.20 -19.10 14.43
CA ARG A 793 4.58 -19.17 14.87
C ARG A 793 4.78 -18.29 16.09
N ASP A 794 5.84 -18.60 16.81
CA ASP A 794 6.45 -17.74 17.79
C ASP A 794 7.76 -17.22 17.19
N THR A 795 7.90 -15.90 17.09
CA THR A 795 9.11 -15.29 16.51
C THR A 795 10.22 -15.01 17.53
N GLY A 796 9.93 -15.20 18.82
CA GLY A 796 10.84 -15.12 19.95
C GLY A 796 11.61 -16.44 20.17
N VAL A 797 12.52 -16.43 21.14
CA VAL A 797 13.29 -17.62 21.54
C VAL A 797 13.30 -17.75 23.06
N GLY A 798 13.26 -18.99 23.55
CA GLY A 798 13.37 -19.30 24.98
C GLY A 798 12.05 -19.29 25.74
N ASP A 799 10.91 -19.35 25.04
CA ASP A 799 9.59 -19.33 25.63
C ASP A 799 8.62 -20.23 24.83
N SER A 800 7.46 -20.54 25.39
CA SER A 800 6.62 -21.59 24.81
C SER A 800 5.15 -21.26 24.92
N GLY A 801 4.41 -21.57 23.87
CA GLY A 801 2.97 -21.49 23.89
C GLY A 801 2.27 -22.70 23.28
N THR A 802 0.97 -22.72 23.47
CA THR A 802 0.08 -23.78 22.99
C THR A 802 -1.19 -23.14 22.43
N ILE A 803 -1.64 -23.61 21.26
CA ILE A 803 -3.00 -23.38 20.81
C ILE A 803 -3.86 -24.51 21.38
N ASP A 804 -4.77 -24.14 22.27
CA ASP A 804 -5.65 -25.06 23.01
C ASP A 804 -6.85 -25.47 22.16
N SER A 805 -7.39 -24.54 21.36
CA SER A 805 -8.45 -24.80 20.39
C SER A 805 -8.42 -23.82 19.23
N ALA A 806 -8.84 -24.25 18.05
CA ALA A 806 -9.04 -23.37 16.89
C ALA A 806 -10.18 -23.89 16.00
N SER A 807 -11.03 -23.00 15.51
CA SER A 807 -12.08 -23.33 14.55
C SER A 807 -12.39 -22.13 13.65
N ILE A 808 -12.85 -22.42 12.43
CA ILE A 808 -13.35 -21.42 11.48
C ILE A 808 -14.85 -21.63 11.31
N GLN A 809 -15.63 -20.57 11.41
CA GLN A 809 -17.02 -20.54 11.00
C GLN A 809 -17.10 -19.85 9.65
N ILE A 810 -17.65 -20.53 8.65
CA ILE A 810 -17.80 -20.00 7.29
C ILE A 810 -19.29 -19.94 6.98
N CYS A 811 -19.77 -18.74 6.68
CA CYS A 811 -21.08 -18.51 6.12
C CYS A 811 -20.99 -18.43 4.60
N SER A 812 -21.78 -19.25 3.91
CA SER A 812 -21.86 -19.26 2.45
C SER A 812 -23.29 -19.06 1.98
N SER A 813 -23.43 -18.32 0.89
CA SER A 813 -24.73 -17.99 0.29
C SER A 813 -24.90 -18.65 -1.07
N ALA A 814 -26.02 -19.34 -1.23
CA ALA A 814 -26.53 -19.76 -2.53
C ALA A 814 -27.48 -18.70 -3.09
N TYR A 815 -27.37 -18.44 -4.39
CA TYR A 815 -28.14 -17.41 -5.08
C TYR A 815 -29.13 -18.05 -6.04
N VAL A 816 -30.42 -17.99 -5.69
CA VAL A 816 -31.50 -18.49 -6.53
C VAL A 816 -32.07 -17.28 -7.30
N PRO A 817 -32.12 -17.30 -8.64
CA PRO A 817 -32.71 -16.21 -9.40
C PRO A 817 -34.14 -15.92 -8.93
N LEU A 818 -34.42 -14.66 -8.58
CA LEU A 818 -35.79 -14.18 -8.43
C LEU A 818 -36.47 -14.35 -9.77
N ALA A 819 -37.55 -15.13 -9.82
CA ALA A 819 -38.29 -15.35 -11.04
C ALA A 819 -38.61 -14.00 -11.69
N LEU A 820 -38.31 -13.88 -13.00
CA LEU A 820 -38.91 -12.83 -13.80
C LEU A 820 -40.44 -12.96 -13.62
N PRO A 821 -41.21 -11.87 -13.52
CA PRO A 821 -42.65 -11.99 -13.67
C PRO A 821 -42.89 -12.72 -15.00
N ASP A 822 -43.51 -13.90 -14.96
CA ASP A 822 -43.92 -14.60 -16.17
C ASP A 822 -44.91 -13.68 -16.90
N TYR A 823 -44.41 -12.91 -17.87
CA TYR A 823 -45.23 -12.06 -18.72
C TYR A 823 -46.06 -12.88 -19.72
N GLU A 824 -45.80 -14.18 -19.84
CA GLU A 824 -46.51 -15.11 -20.72
C GLU A 824 -47.58 -15.92 -19.98
N ILE A 825 -48.78 -16.00 -20.59
CA ILE A 825 -49.86 -16.86 -20.12
C ILE A 825 -49.66 -18.26 -20.71
N SER A 826 -49.25 -19.24 -19.90
CA SER A 826 -48.94 -20.62 -20.33
C SER A 826 -50.13 -21.61 -20.26
N ASN A 827 -51.27 -21.21 -19.68
CA ASN A 827 -52.37 -22.12 -19.33
C ASN A 827 -53.76 -21.69 -19.87
N PHE A 828 -53.85 -21.15 -21.09
CA PHE A 828 -55.15 -20.84 -21.71
C PHE A 828 -55.45 -21.78 -22.88
N VAL A 829 -56.65 -22.37 -22.87
CA VAL A 829 -57.10 -23.40 -23.81
C VAL A 829 -58.21 -22.84 -24.68
N LEU A 830 -58.12 -23.07 -25.99
CA LEU A 830 -59.14 -22.70 -26.98
C LEU A 830 -59.74 -23.96 -27.59
N TYR A 831 -61.05 -24.19 -27.39
CA TYR A 831 -61.71 -25.37 -27.94
C TYR A 831 -63.17 -25.10 -28.34
N PRO A 832 -63.71 -25.78 -29.36
CA PRO A 832 -62.97 -26.61 -30.32
C PRO A 832 -62.09 -25.75 -31.25
N ASN A 833 -61.00 -26.33 -31.72
CA ASN A 833 -60.15 -25.75 -32.76
C ASN A 833 -59.67 -26.89 -33.66
N PRO A 834 -60.13 -27.00 -34.93
CA PRO A 834 -60.92 -26.01 -35.70
C PRO A 834 -62.37 -25.82 -35.23
N ASN A 835 -62.98 -24.67 -35.55
CA ASN A 835 -64.38 -24.32 -35.22
C ASN A 835 -65.14 -23.72 -36.42
N LYS A 836 -66.42 -23.37 -36.22
CA LYS A 836 -67.28 -22.68 -37.22
C LYS A 836 -67.58 -21.22 -36.82
N GLY A 837 -66.61 -20.54 -36.22
CA GLY A 837 -66.76 -19.19 -35.67
C GLY A 837 -67.19 -19.13 -34.21
N SER A 838 -67.37 -20.29 -33.55
CA SER A 838 -67.74 -20.43 -32.14
C SER A 838 -66.67 -21.23 -31.38
N PHE A 839 -66.09 -20.68 -30.33
CA PHE A 839 -65.11 -21.39 -29.49
C PHE A 839 -65.16 -20.90 -28.05
N THR A 840 -64.66 -21.73 -27.14
CA THR A 840 -64.57 -21.43 -25.71
C THR A 840 -63.13 -21.12 -25.33
N ILE A 841 -62.95 -20.08 -24.53
CA ILE A 841 -61.70 -19.70 -23.88
C ILE A 841 -61.76 -20.21 -22.45
N GLN A 842 -60.91 -21.18 -22.10
CA GLN A 842 -60.70 -21.60 -20.72
C GLN A 842 -59.37 -21.09 -20.22
N PHE A 843 -59.38 -20.41 -19.07
CA PHE A 843 -58.21 -19.80 -18.48
C PHE A 843 -58.39 -19.62 -16.97
N LYS A 844 -57.31 -19.74 -16.20
CA LYS A 844 -57.29 -19.40 -14.77
C LYS A 844 -56.43 -18.16 -14.58
N SER A 845 -57.06 -17.02 -14.27
CA SER A 845 -56.38 -15.77 -13.96
C SER A 845 -55.77 -15.83 -12.56
N ILE A 846 -54.64 -15.14 -12.41
CA ILE A 846 -53.97 -14.86 -11.13
C ILE A 846 -53.93 -13.34 -10.84
N ASP A 847 -54.53 -12.53 -11.72
CA ASP A 847 -54.71 -11.09 -11.52
C ASP A 847 -56.08 -10.81 -10.87
N THR A 848 -56.28 -9.57 -10.42
CA THR A 848 -57.56 -9.04 -9.92
C THR A 848 -58.26 -8.13 -10.93
N ALA A 849 -57.54 -7.67 -11.96
CA ALA A 849 -58.12 -6.87 -13.04
C ALA A 849 -59.00 -7.71 -13.97
N ASP A 850 -59.95 -7.05 -14.65
CA ASP A 850 -60.77 -7.66 -15.70
C ASP A 850 -59.93 -7.96 -16.95
N LEU A 851 -60.25 -9.06 -17.64
CA LEU A 851 -59.47 -9.54 -18.78
C LEU A 851 -59.96 -8.91 -20.08
N GLN A 852 -59.03 -8.68 -21.01
CA GLN A 852 -59.39 -8.31 -22.38
C GLN A 852 -59.08 -9.45 -23.34
N VAL A 853 -60.08 -9.83 -24.13
CA VAL A 853 -59.95 -10.76 -25.23
C VAL A 853 -60.19 -10.01 -26.53
N TYR A 854 -59.34 -10.20 -27.53
CA TYR A 854 -59.62 -9.78 -28.89
C TYR A 854 -59.17 -10.82 -29.90
N VAL A 855 -59.87 -10.87 -31.03
CA VAL A 855 -59.54 -11.75 -32.16
C VAL A 855 -59.19 -10.90 -33.36
N THR A 856 -58.09 -11.24 -34.01
CA THR A 856 -57.58 -10.57 -35.21
C THR A 856 -57.50 -11.53 -36.38
N ASP A 857 -57.73 -11.03 -37.59
CA ASP A 857 -57.38 -11.76 -38.81
C ASP A 857 -55.86 -11.67 -39.08
N LEU A 858 -55.35 -12.40 -40.08
CA LEU A 858 -53.92 -12.41 -40.42
C LEU A 858 -53.37 -11.04 -40.89
N SER A 859 -54.23 -10.07 -41.21
CA SER A 859 -53.82 -8.70 -41.51
C SER A 859 -53.70 -7.80 -40.28
N GLY A 860 -53.98 -8.34 -39.08
CA GLY A 860 -53.95 -7.61 -37.81
C GLY A 860 -55.23 -6.83 -37.51
N ARG A 861 -56.26 -6.91 -38.37
CA ARG A 861 -57.53 -6.24 -38.14
C ARG A 861 -58.32 -6.96 -37.04
N LYS A 862 -58.72 -6.23 -36.00
CA LYS A 862 -59.57 -6.74 -34.91
C LYS A 862 -60.99 -6.99 -35.41
N ILE A 863 -61.47 -8.23 -35.29
CA ILE A 863 -62.82 -8.66 -35.68
C ILE A 863 -63.72 -8.97 -34.49
N TYR A 864 -63.14 -9.06 -33.29
CA TYR A 864 -63.85 -9.27 -32.03
C TYR A 864 -63.06 -8.66 -30.88
N GLN A 865 -63.75 -8.08 -29.91
CA GLN A 865 -63.17 -7.62 -28.65
C GLN A 865 -64.22 -7.75 -27.53
N LYS A 866 -63.80 -8.24 -26.37
CA LYS A 866 -64.64 -8.35 -25.18
C LYS A 866 -63.81 -8.17 -23.91
N THR A 867 -64.38 -7.48 -22.94
CA THR A 867 -63.87 -7.45 -21.57
C THR A 867 -64.62 -8.49 -20.75
N ILE A 868 -63.90 -9.35 -20.04
CA ILE A 868 -64.44 -10.43 -19.23
C ILE A 868 -64.17 -10.10 -17.76
N LYS A 869 -65.22 -10.13 -16.94
CA LYS A 869 -65.08 -9.91 -15.51
C LYS A 869 -64.28 -11.04 -14.87
N ASN A 870 -63.27 -10.70 -14.09
CA ASN A 870 -62.38 -11.71 -13.52
C ASN A 870 -63.02 -12.42 -12.32
N THR A 871 -63.28 -13.72 -12.45
CA THR A 871 -63.80 -14.61 -11.39
C THR A 871 -62.79 -15.67 -10.96
N GLY A 872 -61.50 -15.48 -11.28
CA GLY A 872 -60.41 -16.43 -11.04
C GLY A 872 -60.36 -17.55 -12.07
N SER A 873 -61.39 -18.40 -12.15
CA SER A 873 -61.50 -19.42 -13.21
C SER A 873 -62.52 -18.98 -14.27
N ILE A 874 -62.06 -18.81 -15.50
CA ILE A 874 -62.83 -18.26 -16.62
C ILE A 874 -63.07 -19.36 -17.66
N SER A 875 -64.31 -19.46 -18.09
CA SER A 875 -64.75 -20.31 -19.20
C SER A 875 -65.75 -19.52 -20.04
N GLU A 876 -65.26 -18.81 -21.05
CA GLU A 876 -66.05 -17.85 -21.82
C GLU A 876 -66.29 -18.36 -23.24
N ALA A 877 -67.55 -18.37 -23.67
CA ALA A 877 -67.91 -18.70 -25.05
C ALA A 877 -67.79 -17.44 -25.94
N VAL A 878 -67.01 -17.56 -27.02
CA VAL A 878 -66.80 -16.51 -28.01
C VAL A 878 -67.47 -16.92 -29.33
N GLN A 879 -68.32 -16.03 -29.83
CA GLN A 879 -68.93 -16.13 -31.15
C GLN A 879 -68.44 -14.97 -32.02
N LEU A 880 -67.81 -15.30 -33.14
CA LEU A 880 -67.38 -14.32 -34.13
C LEU A 880 -68.53 -14.03 -35.09
N PRO A 881 -69.03 -12.78 -35.18
CA PRO A 881 -70.07 -12.42 -36.13
C PRO A 881 -69.52 -12.43 -37.57
N ASN A 882 -70.12 -13.22 -38.45
CA ASN A 882 -69.79 -13.30 -39.89
C ASN A 882 -68.32 -13.69 -40.20
N ALA A 883 -67.68 -14.54 -39.39
CA ALA A 883 -66.31 -14.97 -39.64
C ALA A 883 -66.18 -15.80 -40.93
N ALA A 884 -65.34 -15.34 -41.86
CA ALA A 884 -64.97 -16.11 -43.05
C ALA A 884 -64.08 -17.30 -42.68
N LYS A 885 -64.05 -18.33 -43.54
CA LYS A 885 -63.13 -19.46 -43.39
C LYS A 885 -61.69 -18.96 -43.42
N GLY A 886 -60.88 -19.33 -42.44
CA GLY A 886 -59.54 -18.80 -42.33
C GLY A 886 -58.87 -19.03 -40.98
N THR A 887 -57.64 -18.52 -40.87
CA THR A 887 -56.87 -18.51 -39.62
C THR A 887 -57.06 -17.16 -38.93
N TYR A 888 -57.27 -17.20 -37.60
CA TYR A 888 -57.35 -16.02 -36.76
C TYR A 888 -56.44 -16.17 -35.55
N ILE A 889 -56.03 -15.04 -34.97
CA ILE A 889 -55.24 -14.98 -33.73
C ILE A 889 -56.14 -14.46 -32.62
N VAL A 890 -56.34 -15.28 -31.59
CA VAL A 890 -57.01 -14.89 -30.35
C VAL A 890 -55.94 -14.41 -29.40
N THR A 891 -56.09 -13.21 -28.87
CA THR A 891 -55.18 -12.61 -27.90
C THR A 891 -55.93 -12.36 -26.60
N LEU A 892 -55.35 -12.85 -25.51
CA LEU A 892 -55.79 -12.66 -24.14
C LEU A 892 -54.82 -11.70 -23.42
N VAL A 893 -55.36 -10.72 -22.71
CA VAL A 893 -54.62 -9.78 -21.86
C VAL A 893 -55.19 -9.87 -20.45
N ASP A 894 -54.31 -10.11 -19.48
CA ASP A 894 -54.61 -10.28 -18.06
C ASP A 894 -53.63 -9.40 -17.26
N GLY A 895 -54.05 -8.17 -16.95
CA GLY A 895 -53.16 -7.12 -16.43
C GLY A 895 -52.08 -6.74 -17.44
N GLU A 896 -50.80 -6.85 -17.03
CA GLU A 896 -49.63 -6.67 -17.91
C GLU A 896 -49.24 -7.92 -18.71
N ARG A 897 -49.88 -9.07 -18.45
CA ARG A 897 -49.59 -10.34 -19.13
C ARG A 897 -50.40 -10.48 -20.41
N LYS A 898 -49.78 -11.01 -21.46
CA LYS A 898 -50.41 -11.19 -22.76
C LYS A 898 -50.06 -12.56 -23.33
N SER A 899 -51.04 -13.22 -23.96
CA SER A 899 -50.76 -14.41 -24.76
C SER A 899 -51.67 -14.49 -25.97
N SER A 900 -51.21 -15.18 -27.01
CA SER A 900 -51.92 -15.30 -28.28
C SER A 900 -51.90 -16.72 -28.79
N SER A 901 -53.03 -17.21 -29.30
CA SER A 901 -53.16 -18.55 -29.84
C SER A 901 -53.98 -18.55 -31.13
N LYS A 902 -53.63 -19.47 -32.01
CA LYS A 902 -54.17 -19.58 -33.36
C LYS A 902 -55.44 -20.41 -33.35
N ILE A 903 -56.51 -19.92 -33.97
CA ILE A 903 -57.72 -20.68 -34.26
C ILE A 903 -57.97 -20.80 -35.76
N ILE A 904 -58.63 -21.88 -36.17
CA ILE A 904 -59.02 -22.16 -37.55
C ILE A 904 -60.55 -22.19 -37.64
N VAL A 905 -61.14 -21.28 -38.42
CA VAL A 905 -62.57 -21.26 -38.75
C VAL A 905 -62.78 -22.00 -40.07
N LYS A 906 -63.60 -23.06 -40.08
CA LYS A 906 -63.85 -23.97 -41.22
C LYS A 906 -65.12 -23.70 -42.00
#